data_AF-A0A4U0PJ50-F1
#
_entry.id   AF-A0A4U0PJ50-F1
#
_cell.length_a   1.000
_cell.length_b   1.000
_cell.length_c   1.000
_cell.angle_alpha   90.00
_cell.angle_beta   90.00
_cell.angle_gamma   90.00
#
_symmetry.space_group_name_H-M   'P 1'
#
loop_
_entity.id
_entity.type
_entity.pdbx_description
1 polymer ?
#
loop_
_entity_poly.entity_id
_entity_poly.type
_entity_poly.pdbx_seq_one_letter_code
_entity_poly.pdbx_strand_id
1 'polypeptide(L)'
;MKYLLILSFLCTQVCLAQKKTTYNYIVKFNNSAGTSIEEKTYYITLQEIKSLSGQNRLMELRVDGFDFEDKSVTGRTFSTGAPDKSKDFLNSTSALSDLYYLKKPLQFTVSKGLVNVDTSAWKDEIKQQLHDWEIREDVFENAVVTTFSGMSNLAQSLYFYGLALMDSKALKENEITKDGVTYHILQRDKVGIHVNYSKLDSLSTLEGNTRFDVKNYLVQVGDRNLKNTYVMDDGQKITSRSKISIQRGDKYQSNPIENDYYDMLVKGSYWSTALSLGDKVDSLKLEQYITVYEPKYANDRSFISNKLRHLQKLDDYKQYDKALSSVPPGMLAGTHHLSNKVNTDDLSVDEFREIIPLLDDRQLYDYLQYSLSQHILAKDTLASQRLQIIASQFSEREKTAAQPMYLWARALQTEDIESLKLLQQEIFNTDEAYWNQGNAGRYALLLQQLLFKKGEHGLQTLQHIIDKIVPLYEDETNELRFIQKAHLAYAYYLAYERAIDHEEQALSFLEKAAYYSPKNGAEKAYGSFYDRVFLKSKENYSDDYFAALSKRGKKDVALQSYVQEFLNNPGSSFQSLSAFYRENYDEANFSTFFKNEVISQLPDAPLFSLKDLQDKDFTSEQFRGKWTVVDFWGTWCGPCVEEMPKLNKYYLGLKKDQKNKIDFMTIACHDTKEKVQHFLSDNNYEIPVLMSDNKIQGAYKVRGYPSKYIITPEGKLISTEFGFDWQTLISQLANL
;
A
#
# COMPACT_ATOMS: atom_id res chain seq x y z
N MET A 1 -71.00 15.49 42.46
CA MET A 1 -69.91 15.53 43.46
C MET A 1 -68.88 14.38 43.38
N LYS A 2 -69.11 13.26 42.67
CA LYS A 2 -68.08 12.21 42.45
C LYS A 2 -67.21 12.39 41.19
N TYR A 3 -67.52 13.34 40.31
CA TYR A 3 -66.73 13.63 39.10
C TYR A 3 -65.82 14.87 39.23
N LEU A 4 -65.84 15.58 40.36
CA LEU A 4 -64.99 16.75 40.61
C LEU A 4 -63.73 16.45 41.43
N LEU A 5 -63.61 15.24 41.99
CA LEU A 5 -62.44 14.79 42.78
C LEU A 5 -61.46 13.92 41.98
N ILE A 6 -61.84 13.47 40.78
CA ILE A 6 -60.95 12.71 39.88
C ILE A 6 -60.17 13.66 38.96
N LEU A 7 -60.68 14.87 38.69
CA LEU A 7 -59.93 15.90 37.95
C LEU A 7 -58.87 16.64 38.79
N SER A 8 -58.94 16.60 40.12
CA SER A 8 -57.94 17.23 41.00
C SER A 8 -56.76 16.33 41.37
N PHE A 9 -56.81 15.03 41.01
CA PHE A 9 -55.70 14.10 41.17
C PHE A 9 -54.97 13.78 39.84
N LEU A 10 -55.53 14.19 38.70
CA LEU A 10 -54.90 14.12 37.38
C LEU A 10 -54.24 15.43 36.92
N CYS A 11 -54.30 16.50 37.72
CA CYS A 11 -53.70 17.80 37.42
C CYS A 11 -52.55 18.23 38.37
N THR A 12 -51.93 17.29 39.09
CA THR A 12 -50.67 17.52 39.83
C THR A 12 -49.55 16.54 39.44
N GLN A 13 -49.70 15.88 38.29
CA GLN A 13 -48.56 15.40 37.50
C GLN A 13 -48.52 16.14 36.15
N VAL A 14 -48.60 17.47 36.19
CA VAL A 14 -47.80 18.25 35.25
C VAL A 14 -46.36 17.95 35.64
N CYS A 15 -45.77 16.91 35.05
CA CYS A 15 -44.33 16.80 34.94
C CYS A 15 -43.86 18.14 34.42
N LEU A 16 -43.31 18.97 35.30
CA LEU A 16 -42.29 19.93 34.95
C LEU A 16 -41.17 19.08 34.34
N ALA A 17 -41.29 18.74 33.06
CA ALA A 17 -40.18 18.28 32.27
C ALA A 17 -39.20 19.45 32.31
N GLN A 18 -38.26 19.40 33.26
CA GLN A 18 -37.13 20.32 33.30
C GLN A 18 -36.55 20.32 31.90
N LYS A 19 -36.62 21.47 31.23
CA LYS A 19 -36.10 21.65 29.88
C LYS A 19 -34.63 21.26 29.95
N LYS A 20 -34.29 20.07 29.42
CA LYS A 20 -32.93 19.54 29.45
C LYS A 20 -32.03 20.56 28.78
N THR A 21 -30.95 20.94 29.47
CA THR A 21 -30.03 21.93 28.92
C THR A 21 -29.17 21.27 27.87
N THR A 22 -29.17 21.83 26.66
CA THR A 22 -28.44 21.31 25.50
C THR A 22 -27.43 22.35 25.03
N TYR A 23 -26.25 21.88 24.64
CA TYR A 23 -25.16 22.69 24.12
C TYR A 23 -24.64 22.06 22.84
N ASN A 24 -24.39 22.87 21.80
CA ASN A 24 -23.78 22.37 20.57
C ASN A 24 -22.35 22.88 20.44
N TYR A 25 -21.48 22.02 19.93
CA TYR A 25 -20.05 22.26 19.82
C TYR A 25 -19.53 21.91 18.43
N ILE A 26 -18.55 22.69 17.99
CA ILE A 26 -17.65 22.34 16.90
C ILE A 26 -16.28 22.13 17.53
N VAL A 27 -15.70 20.94 17.34
CA VAL A 27 -14.38 20.58 17.84
C VAL A 27 -13.48 20.22 16.67
N LYS A 28 -12.43 20.99 16.43
CA LYS A 28 -11.47 20.78 15.35
C LYS A 28 -10.15 20.27 15.91
N PHE A 29 -9.66 19.17 15.36
CA PHE A 29 -8.35 18.59 15.62
C PHE A 29 -7.49 18.76 14.37
N ASN A 30 -6.35 19.41 14.51
CA ASN A 30 -5.34 19.51 13.46
C ASN A 30 -4.06 18.87 13.97
N ASN A 31 -3.70 17.72 13.41
CA ASN A 31 -2.51 16.97 13.78
C ASN A 31 -1.51 16.98 12.63
N SER A 32 -0.23 17.19 12.95
CA SER A 32 0.85 17.01 11.98
C SER A 32 2.05 16.30 12.60
N ALA A 33 2.61 15.35 11.86
CA ALA A 33 3.83 14.64 12.22
C ALA A 33 4.58 14.26 10.94
N GLY A 34 5.80 14.79 10.76
CA GLY A 34 6.53 14.63 9.51
C GLY A 34 5.76 15.25 8.33
N THR A 35 5.46 14.44 7.31
CA THR A 35 4.68 14.82 6.12
C THR A 35 3.17 14.58 6.26
N SER A 36 2.72 13.92 7.33
CA SER A 36 1.30 13.69 7.60
C SER A 36 0.65 14.93 8.21
N ILE A 37 -0.46 15.36 7.62
CA ILE A 37 -1.29 16.47 8.08
C ILE A 37 -2.74 16.00 8.03
N GLU A 38 -3.35 15.84 9.20
CA GLU A 38 -4.73 15.41 9.36
C GLU A 38 -5.55 16.51 10.04
N GLU A 39 -6.69 16.83 9.44
CA GLU A 39 -7.68 17.76 9.97
C GLU A 39 -9.00 17.03 10.20
N LYS A 40 -9.59 17.18 11.38
CA LYS A 40 -10.85 16.55 11.73
C LYS A 40 -11.74 17.49 12.51
N THR A 41 -12.97 17.67 12.05
CA THR A 41 -13.99 18.52 12.70
C THR A 41 -15.14 17.65 13.16
N TYR A 42 -15.42 17.61 14.47
CA TYR A 42 -16.62 16.98 15.02
C TYR A 42 -17.69 18.03 15.32
N TYR A 43 -18.93 17.65 15.02
CA TYR A 43 -20.13 18.38 15.38
C TYR A 43 -20.84 17.61 16.50
N ILE A 44 -21.04 18.25 17.65
CA ILE A 44 -21.42 17.56 18.88
C ILE A 44 -22.62 18.24 19.53
N THR A 45 -23.59 17.42 19.95
CA THR A 45 -24.64 17.80 20.89
C THR A 45 -24.32 17.24 22.26
N LEU A 46 -24.22 18.10 23.26
CA LEU A 46 -24.03 17.75 24.67
C LEU A 46 -25.30 18.11 25.46
N GLN A 47 -25.89 17.13 26.15
CA GLN A 47 -27.11 17.31 26.92
C GLN A 47 -26.91 16.94 28.39
N GLU A 48 -27.40 17.79 29.30
CA GLU A 48 -27.53 17.43 30.71
C GLU A 48 -28.76 16.53 30.89
N ILE A 49 -28.53 15.26 31.25
CA ILE A 49 -29.59 14.28 31.48
C ILE A 49 -30.21 14.49 32.86
N LYS A 50 -29.36 14.65 33.89
CA LYS A 50 -29.77 14.81 35.28
C LYS A 50 -28.68 15.50 36.11
N SER A 51 -29.06 16.48 36.93
CA SER A 51 -28.19 16.99 37.99
C SER A 51 -28.13 15.99 39.16
N LEU A 52 -26.93 15.65 39.61
CA LEU A 52 -26.68 14.79 40.77
C LEU A 52 -26.36 15.65 42.01
N SER A 53 -26.16 15.04 43.17
CA SER A 53 -25.84 15.78 44.40
C SER A 53 -24.55 16.62 44.25
N GLY A 54 -24.60 17.90 44.66
CA GLY A 54 -23.46 18.81 44.56
C GLY A 54 -23.25 19.39 43.15
N GLN A 55 -22.01 19.36 42.65
CA GLN A 55 -21.67 19.77 41.28
C GLN A 55 -21.60 18.60 40.28
N ASN A 56 -22.00 17.40 40.72
CA ASN A 56 -21.99 16.20 39.89
C ASN A 56 -23.16 16.24 38.89
N ARG A 57 -22.92 15.86 37.64
CA ARG A 57 -23.97 15.83 36.61
C ARG A 57 -23.82 14.59 35.74
N LEU A 58 -24.95 14.02 35.33
CA LEU A 58 -25.01 13.01 34.28
C LEU A 58 -25.22 13.71 32.93
N MET A 59 -24.30 13.48 32.01
CA MET A 59 -24.25 14.11 30.71
C MET A 59 -24.34 13.06 29.61
N GLU A 60 -24.86 13.44 28.46
CA GLU A 60 -24.84 12.65 27.23
C GLU A 60 -24.19 13.46 26.11
N LEU A 61 -23.16 12.89 25.48
CA LEU A 61 -22.49 13.45 24.31
C LEU A 61 -22.89 12.62 23.08
N ARG A 62 -23.41 13.31 22.07
CA ARG A 62 -23.72 12.77 20.75
C ARG A 62 -22.86 13.46 19.72
N VAL A 63 -22.18 12.67 18.88
CA VAL A 63 -21.57 13.20 17.65
C VAL A 63 -22.65 13.21 16.58
N ASP A 64 -23.02 14.39 16.11
CA ASP A 64 -24.07 14.58 15.09
C ASP A 64 -23.50 14.50 13.65
N GLY A 65 -22.18 14.61 13.53
CA GLY A 65 -21.45 14.53 12.28
C GLY A 65 -19.96 14.80 12.46
N PHE A 66 -19.20 14.51 11.41
CA PHE A 66 -17.80 14.93 11.34
C PHE A 66 -17.33 15.10 9.90
N ASP A 67 -16.29 15.93 9.75
CA ASP A 67 -15.50 16.07 8.54
C ASP A 67 -14.06 15.67 8.83
N PHE A 68 -13.44 14.95 7.90
CA PHE A 68 -12.06 14.48 7.96
C PHE A 68 -11.36 14.79 6.65
N GLU A 69 -10.13 15.27 6.73
CA GLU A 69 -9.24 15.50 5.61
C GLU A 69 -7.81 15.12 6.00
N ASP A 70 -7.17 14.27 5.20
CA ASP A 70 -5.75 13.95 5.25
C ASP A 70 -5.09 14.53 4.00
N LYS A 71 -4.19 15.48 4.22
CA LYS A 71 -3.47 16.22 3.17
C LYS A 71 -2.15 15.54 2.77
N SER A 72 -1.91 14.31 3.21
CA SER A 72 -0.80 13.49 2.72
C SER A 72 -0.96 13.13 1.24
N VAL A 73 0.09 12.58 0.63
CA VAL A 73 0.13 12.20 -0.81
C VAL A 73 -1.06 11.34 -1.22
N THR A 74 -1.59 10.51 -0.33
CA THR A 74 -2.74 9.64 -0.62
C THR A 74 -4.10 10.32 -0.54
N GLY A 75 -4.20 11.53 0.01
CA GLY A 75 -5.40 12.39 0.00
C GLY A 75 -6.70 11.69 0.42
N ARG A 76 -7.04 11.68 1.71
CA ARG A 76 -8.27 11.03 2.20
C ARG A 76 -9.24 12.09 2.70
N THR A 77 -10.51 11.96 2.35
CA THR A 77 -11.55 12.85 2.87
C THR A 77 -12.74 12.04 3.30
N PHE A 78 -13.49 12.53 4.29
CA PHE A 78 -14.81 12.00 4.63
C PHE A 78 -15.65 13.13 5.20
N SER A 79 -16.93 13.19 4.84
CA SER A 79 -17.85 14.16 5.41
C SER A 79 -19.19 13.50 5.63
N THR A 80 -19.74 13.62 6.84
CA THR A 80 -21.13 13.22 7.08
C THR A 80 -22.14 14.07 6.31
N GLY A 81 -21.76 15.27 5.84
CA GLY A 81 -22.62 16.09 4.99
C GLY A 81 -22.64 15.65 3.52
N ALA A 82 -21.59 14.97 3.05
CA ALA A 82 -21.43 14.48 1.68
C ALA A 82 -20.58 13.19 1.65
N PRO A 83 -21.12 12.06 2.13
CA PRO A 83 -20.34 10.84 2.38
C PRO A 83 -19.85 10.16 1.08
N ASP A 84 -20.53 10.43 -0.03
CA ASP A 84 -20.26 9.94 -1.39
C ASP A 84 -18.99 10.51 -2.05
N LYS A 85 -18.45 11.63 -1.52
CA LYS A 85 -17.28 12.31 -2.11
C LYS A 85 -15.92 11.72 -1.70
N SER A 86 -15.91 10.79 -0.76
CA SER A 86 -14.68 10.27 -0.16
C SER A 86 -13.93 9.26 -1.05
N LYS A 87 -12.58 9.29 -0.97
CA LYS A 87 -11.71 8.19 -1.39
C LYS A 87 -11.31 7.39 -0.15
N ASP A 88 -11.65 6.10 -0.11
CA ASP A 88 -11.09 5.07 0.82
C ASP A 88 -10.88 5.53 2.29
N PHE A 89 -11.87 6.18 2.92
CA PHE A 89 -11.79 6.61 4.32
C PHE A 89 -11.55 5.46 5.31
N LEU A 90 -12.02 4.25 5.00
CA LEU A 90 -11.99 3.09 5.90
C LEU A 90 -10.61 2.44 6.03
N ASN A 91 -9.52 3.10 5.64
CA ASN A 91 -8.18 2.53 5.67
C ASN A 91 -7.42 2.68 7.01
N SER A 92 -8.10 3.14 8.06
CA SER A 92 -7.54 3.29 9.40
C SER A 92 -8.49 2.76 10.48
N THR A 93 -7.94 2.33 11.62
CA THR A 93 -8.74 1.95 12.80
C THR A 93 -9.40 3.15 13.47
N SER A 94 -8.91 4.38 13.21
CA SER A 94 -9.58 5.61 13.65
C SER A 94 -10.92 5.80 12.97
N ALA A 95 -11.06 5.39 11.70
CA ALA A 95 -12.32 5.43 10.97
C ALA A 95 -13.41 4.57 11.64
N LEU A 96 -13.08 3.36 12.10
CA LEU A 96 -14.01 2.51 12.86
C LEU A 96 -14.53 3.22 14.12
N SER A 97 -13.63 3.91 14.82
CA SER A 97 -13.97 4.66 16.03
C SER A 97 -14.93 5.81 15.71
N ASP A 98 -14.64 6.59 14.66
CA ASP A 98 -15.49 7.71 14.26
C ASP A 98 -16.89 7.26 13.82
N LEU A 99 -16.98 6.15 13.10
CA LEU A 99 -18.29 5.57 12.72
C LEU A 99 -19.07 5.08 13.94
N TYR A 100 -18.39 4.49 14.92
CA TYR A 100 -19.04 4.13 16.18
C TYR A 100 -19.60 5.37 16.91
N TYR A 101 -18.88 6.49 16.90
CA TYR A 101 -19.31 7.71 17.59
C TYR A 101 -20.61 8.29 17.07
N LEU A 102 -20.91 8.09 15.78
CA LEU A 102 -22.17 8.51 15.17
C LEU A 102 -23.34 7.59 15.57
N LYS A 103 -23.06 6.30 15.79
CA LYS A 103 -24.09 5.29 16.08
C LYS A 103 -24.60 5.38 17.52
N LYS A 104 -23.73 5.67 18.48
CA LYS A 104 -24.04 5.62 19.92
C LYS A 104 -23.57 6.86 20.68
N PRO A 105 -24.46 7.51 21.47
CA PRO A 105 -24.04 8.58 22.34
C PRO A 105 -23.27 8.02 23.55
N LEU A 106 -22.33 8.82 24.08
CA LEU A 106 -21.61 8.52 25.31
C LEU A 106 -22.32 9.16 26.50
N GLN A 107 -22.70 8.34 27.49
CA GLN A 107 -23.12 8.84 28.80
C GLN A 107 -21.96 8.83 29.79
N PHE A 108 -21.81 9.91 30.53
CA PHE A 108 -20.74 10.06 31.52
C PHE A 108 -21.15 10.98 32.66
N THR A 109 -20.44 10.86 33.77
CA THR A 109 -20.59 11.79 34.89
C THR A 109 -19.50 12.85 34.83
N VAL A 110 -19.81 14.07 35.23
CA VAL A 110 -18.81 15.13 35.39
C VAL A 110 -18.88 15.68 36.81
N SER A 111 -17.71 15.88 37.41
CA SER A 111 -17.55 16.55 38.71
C SER A 111 -16.46 17.61 38.61
N LYS A 112 -16.81 18.88 38.80
CA LYS A 112 -15.85 20.01 38.73
C LYS A 112 -15.00 20.02 37.44
N GLY A 113 -15.56 19.63 36.30
CA GLY A 113 -14.86 19.58 35.01
C GLY A 113 -14.05 18.31 34.73
N LEU A 114 -13.98 17.38 35.70
CA LEU A 114 -13.42 16.04 35.49
C LEU A 114 -14.50 15.12 34.94
N VAL A 115 -14.28 14.59 33.75
CA VAL A 115 -15.15 13.60 33.10
C VAL A 115 -14.82 12.21 33.63
N ASN A 116 -15.85 11.47 34.01
CA ASN A 116 -15.75 10.10 34.48
C ASN A 116 -16.75 9.20 33.73
N VAL A 117 -16.20 8.26 32.96
CA VAL A 117 -16.92 7.32 32.11
C VAL A 117 -16.92 5.94 32.77
N ASP A 118 -18.06 5.25 32.80
CA ASP A 118 -18.07 3.83 33.20
C ASP A 118 -17.29 3.02 32.17
N THR A 119 -16.10 2.60 32.57
CA THR A 119 -15.15 1.94 31.66
C THR A 119 -15.60 0.53 31.32
N SER A 120 -16.32 -0.15 32.20
CA SER A 120 -16.70 -1.57 32.01
C SER A 120 -17.87 -1.70 31.05
N ALA A 121 -19.03 -1.13 31.42
CA ALA A 121 -20.26 -1.22 30.65
C ALA A 121 -20.09 -0.67 29.24
N TRP A 122 -19.36 0.43 29.08
CA TRP A 122 -19.19 1.05 27.77
C TRP A 122 -18.18 0.30 26.89
N LYS A 123 -17.12 -0.31 27.46
CA LYS A 123 -16.27 -1.22 26.70
C LYS A 123 -17.03 -2.46 26.24
N ASP A 124 -17.92 -3.00 27.06
CA ASP A 124 -18.75 -4.15 26.69
C ASP A 124 -19.71 -3.78 25.53
N GLU A 125 -20.28 -2.58 25.53
CA GLU A 125 -21.10 -2.08 24.42
C GLU A 125 -20.28 -1.89 23.13
N ILE A 126 -19.07 -1.33 23.21
CA ILE A 126 -18.16 -1.23 22.07
C ILE A 126 -17.84 -2.62 21.52
N LYS A 127 -17.50 -3.58 22.40
CA LYS A 127 -17.22 -4.98 22.02
C LYS A 127 -18.41 -5.61 21.32
N GLN A 128 -19.63 -5.43 21.83
CA GLN A 128 -20.83 -5.94 21.18
C GLN A 128 -20.98 -5.37 19.76
N GLN A 129 -20.79 -4.06 19.58
CA GLN A 129 -20.91 -3.45 18.26
C GLN A 129 -19.83 -3.94 17.28
N LEU A 130 -18.59 -4.10 17.74
CA LEU A 130 -17.50 -4.66 16.93
C LEU A 130 -17.77 -6.13 16.56
N HIS A 131 -18.41 -6.90 17.45
CA HIS A 131 -18.85 -8.26 17.18
C HIS A 131 -19.97 -8.28 16.12
N ASP A 132 -20.97 -7.39 16.23
CA ASP A 132 -22.06 -7.28 15.25
C ASP A 132 -21.55 -6.86 13.85
N TRP A 133 -20.42 -6.14 13.82
CA TRP A 133 -19.68 -5.80 12.61
C TRP A 133 -18.72 -6.90 12.14
N GLU A 134 -18.62 -8.02 12.87
CA GLU A 134 -17.71 -9.12 12.57
C GLU A 134 -16.27 -8.62 12.34
N ILE A 135 -15.77 -7.74 13.21
CA ILE A 135 -14.42 -7.17 13.10
C ILE A 135 -13.38 -8.27 13.34
N ARG A 136 -12.32 -8.29 12.51
CA ARG A 136 -11.23 -9.27 12.62
C ARG A 136 -10.58 -9.24 14.01
N GLU A 137 -10.18 -10.42 14.48
CA GLU A 137 -9.58 -10.60 15.81
C GLU A 137 -8.29 -9.81 16.00
N ASP A 138 -7.45 -9.67 14.97
CA ASP A 138 -6.17 -8.94 15.01
C ASP A 138 -6.35 -7.43 15.26
N VAL A 139 -7.55 -6.91 15.03
CA VAL A 139 -7.88 -5.48 15.14
C VAL A 139 -8.81 -5.20 16.31
N PHE A 140 -9.54 -6.21 16.78
CA PHE A 140 -10.65 -6.08 17.72
C PHE A 140 -10.26 -5.33 19.00
N GLU A 141 -9.26 -5.80 19.73
CA GLU A 141 -8.86 -5.17 21.00
C GLU A 141 -8.29 -3.76 20.82
N ASN A 142 -7.53 -3.54 19.74
CA ASN A 142 -7.02 -2.21 19.40
C ASN A 142 -8.15 -1.23 19.06
N ALA A 143 -9.19 -1.70 18.37
CA ALA A 143 -10.38 -0.90 18.08
C ALA A 143 -11.11 -0.53 19.38
N VAL A 144 -11.33 -1.49 20.29
CA VAL A 144 -11.95 -1.21 21.61
C VAL A 144 -11.20 -0.11 22.36
N VAL A 145 -9.89 -0.24 22.47
CA VAL A 145 -9.06 0.74 23.20
C VAL A 145 -9.08 2.11 22.53
N THR A 146 -8.96 2.14 21.20
CA THR A 146 -8.92 3.40 20.43
C THR A 146 -10.26 4.12 20.48
N THR A 147 -11.37 3.41 20.28
CA THR A 147 -12.72 3.96 20.35
C THR A 147 -13.04 4.47 21.76
N PHE A 148 -12.73 3.70 22.80
CA PHE A 148 -12.93 4.12 24.18
C PHE A 148 -12.14 5.40 24.50
N SER A 149 -10.85 5.39 24.20
CA SER A 149 -9.94 6.49 24.54
C SER A 149 -10.28 7.76 23.76
N GLY A 150 -10.59 7.64 22.46
CA GLY A 150 -10.87 8.78 21.60
C GLY A 150 -12.12 9.55 22.02
N MET A 151 -13.25 8.88 22.26
CA MET A 151 -14.47 9.56 22.70
C MET A 151 -14.37 10.03 24.17
N SER A 152 -13.65 9.32 25.04
CA SER A 152 -13.35 9.83 26.39
C SER A 152 -12.55 11.13 26.33
N ASN A 153 -11.54 11.20 25.46
CA ASN A 153 -10.76 12.41 25.21
C ASN A 153 -11.62 13.53 24.60
N LEU A 154 -12.51 13.19 23.68
CA LEU A 154 -13.45 14.14 23.09
C LEU A 154 -14.36 14.75 24.16
N ALA A 155 -14.97 13.92 25.02
CA ALA A 155 -15.80 14.37 26.13
C ALA A 155 -15.02 15.25 27.11
N GLN A 156 -13.81 14.84 27.50
CA GLN A 156 -12.95 15.61 28.40
C GLN A 156 -12.52 16.95 27.78
N SER A 157 -12.36 17.03 26.46
CA SER A 157 -11.98 18.27 25.77
C SER A 157 -13.01 19.40 25.94
N LEU A 158 -14.30 19.05 26.07
CA LEU A 158 -15.39 20.01 26.26
C LEU A 158 -15.39 20.68 27.64
N TYR A 159 -14.55 20.20 28.56
CA TYR A 159 -14.42 20.73 29.92
C TYR A 159 -13.01 21.25 30.18
N PHE A 160 -12.94 22.43 30.80
CA PHE A 160 -11.66 23.01 31.22
C PHE A 160 -11.26 22.51 32.61
N TYR A 161 -10.49 21.43 32.67
CA TYR A 161 -10.08 20.81 33.93
C TYR A 161 -8.82 21.42 34.57
N GLY A 162 -8.07 22.29 33.87
CA GLY A 162 -6.78 22.80 34.37
C GLY A 162 -6.89 23.44 35.75
N LEU A 163 -7.92 24.25 35.96
CA LEU A 163 -8.26 24.88 37.24
C LEU A 163 -9.37 24.16 38.01
N ALA A 164 -9.70 22.92 37.62
CA ALA A 164 -10.63 22.08 38.36
C ALA A 164 -10.13 21.82 39.78
N LEU A 165 -11.08 21.61 40.70
CA LEU A 165 -10.85 21.29 42.11
C LEU A 165 -10.18 22.40 42.94
N MET A 166 -9.84 23.55 42.36
CA MET A 166 -9.32 24.69 43.10
C MET A 166 -10.41 25.33 43.98
N ASP A 167 -10.01 25.90 45.11
CA ASP A 167 -10.91 26.71 45.92
C ASP A 167 -11.29 28.00 45.17
N SER A 168 -12.52 28.45 45.40
CA SER A 168 -13.09 29.70 44.91
C SER A 168 -12.23 30.94 45.20
N LYS A 169 -11.42 30.92 46.27
CA LYS A 169 -10.47 31.99 46.59
C LYS A 169 -9.28 32.01 45.63
N ALA A 170 -8.72 30.84 45.29
CA ALA A 170 -7.57 30.74 44.38
C ALA A 170 -7.91 31.18 42.95
N LEU A 171 -9.16 30.98 42.51
CA LEU A 171 -9.64 31.48 41.21
C LEU A 171 -9.71 33.02 41.10
N LYS A 172 -9.50 33.75 42.20
CA LYS A 172 -9.41 35.22 42.20
C LYS A 172 -8.01 35.74 41.85
N GLU A 173 -6.99 34.89 41.87
CA GLU A 173 -5.61 35.28 41.52
C GLU A 173 -5.45 35.45 40.01
N ASN A 174 -4.76 36.51 39.58
CA ASN A 174 -4.56 36.81 38.16
C ASN A 174 -3.58 35.86 37.46
N GLU A 175 -2.77 35.16 38.24
CA GLU A 175 -1.84 34.15 37.76
C GLU A 175 -1.87 32.96 38.73
N ILE A 176 -1.97 31.75 38.19
CA ILE A 176 -2.06 30.51 38.95
C ILE A 176 -1.08 29.52 38.33
N THR A 177 -0.22 28.88 39.12
CA THR A 177 0.62 27.78 38.64
C THR A 177 0.15 26.47 39.25
N LYS A 178 -0.13 25.46 38.41
CA LYS A 178 -0.57 24.13 38.85
C LYS A 178 -0.04 23.07 37.89
N ASP A 179 0.51 21.99 38.43
CA ASP A 179 1.06 20.86 37.67
C ASP A 179 2.11 21.29 36.61
N GLY A 180 2.85 22.36 36.91
CA GLY A 180 3.85 22.96 36.01
C GLY A 180 3.26 23.79 34.87
N VAL A 181 1.95 24.00 34.83
CA VAL A 181 1.26 24.89 33.87
C VAL A 181 0.99 26.23 34.55
N THR A 182 1.37 27.32 33.90
CA THR A 182 1.04 28.69 34.33
C THR A 182 -0.23 29.13 33.63
N TYR A 183 -1.21 29.61 34.39
CA TYR A 183 -2.52 30.09 33.94
C TYR A 183 -2.65 31.58 34.25
N HIS A 184 -2.73 32.42 33.22
CA HIS A 184 -2.98 33.86 33.34
C HIS A 184 -4.46 34.16 33.08
N ILE A 185 -5.15 34.68 34.10
CA ILE A 185 -6.56 35.02 34.01
C ILE A 185 -6.73 36.40 33.36
N LEU A 186 -7.27 36.42 32.14
CA LEU A 186 -7.46 37.63 31.34
C LEU A 186 -8.74 38.38 31.71
N GLN A 187 -9.82 37.65 31.98
CA GLN A 187 -11.14 38.22 32.25
C GLN A 187 -11.95 37.34 33.20
N ARG A 188 -12.75 37.97 34.05
CA ARG A 188 -13.76 37.32 34.90
C ARG A 188 -15.09 38.04 34.78
N ASP A 189 -16.14 37.32 34.45
CA ASP A 189 -17.51 37.82 34.49
C ASP A 189 -18.49 36.74 34.95
N LYS A 190 -19.79 37.08 35.00
CA LYS A 190 -20.83 36.14 35.43
C LYS A 190 -21.02 34.96 34.49
N VAL A 191 -20.51 35.05 33.27
CA VAL A 191 -20.70 34.08 32.18
C VAL A 191 -19.48 33.16 32.06
N GLY A 192 -18.29 33.55 32.51
CA GLY A 192 -17.12 32.69 32.52
C GLY A 192 -15.81 33.34 32.96
N ILE A 193 -14.74 32.55 32.91
CA ILE A 193 -13.35 32.98 33.09
C ILE A 193 -12.60 32.74 31.78
N HIS A 194 -11.80 33.71 31.36
CA HIS A 194 -10.92 33.63 30.20
C HIS A 194 -9.47 33.50 30.66
N VAL A 195 -8.76 32.48 30.17
CA VAL A 195 -7.42 32.10 30.64
C VAL A 195 -6.49 31.83 29.47
N ASN A 196 -5.28 32.38 29.52
CA ASN A 196 -4.13 31.90 28.76
C ASN A 196 -3.34 30.93 29.62
N TYR A 197 -2.84 29.84 29.05
CA TYR A 197 -1.99 28.92 29.78
C TYR A 197 -0.85 28.40 28.95
N SER A 198 0.28 28.17 29.59
CA SER A 198 1.45 27.60 28.95
C SER A 198 2.25 26.71 29.89
N LYS A 199 2.93 25.74 29.30
CA LYS A 199 3.95 24.89 29.93
C LYS A 199 5.04 24.63 28.91
N LEU A 200 6.28 24.83 29.34
CA LEU A 200 7.46 24.56 28.54
C LEU A 200 8.32 23.54 29.29
N ASP A 201 8.39 22.34 28.74
CA ASP A 201 9.31 21.29 29.18
C ASP A 201 10.40 21.09 28.11
N SER A 202 11.46 20.34 28.41
CA SER A 202 12.59 20.13 27.49
C SER A 202 12.22 19.48 26.15
N LEU A 203 11.15 18.69 26.13
CA LEU A 203 10.70 17.92 24.95
C LEU A 203 9.26 18.22 24.54
N SER A 204 8.52 19.04 25.29
CA SER A 204 7.12 19.35 25.00
C SER A 204 6.74 20.78 25.34
N THR A 205 5.89 21.38 24.50
CA THR A 205 5.25 22.66 24.77
C THR A 205 3.74 22.51 24.75
N LEU A 206 3.07 22.98 25.80
CA LEU A 206 1.63 23.15 25.84
C LEU A 206 1.34 24.64 25.90
N GLU A 207 0.47 25.13 25.01
CA GLU A 207 -0.01 26.50 25.06
C GLU A 207 -1.50 26.50 24.75
N GLY A 208 -2.26 27.41 25.35
CA GLY A 208 -3.67 27.53 25.02
C GLY A 208 -4.32 28.78 25.55
N ASN A 209 -5.49 29.04 24.99
CA ASN A 209 -6.39 30.12 25.36
C ASN A 209 -7.77 29.47 25.52
N THR A 210 -8.42 29.65 26.67
CA THR A 210 -9.73 29.02 26.90
C THR A 210 -10.61 29.92 27.73
N ARG A 211 -11.86 30.09 27.26
CA ARG A 211 -12.95 30.67 28.03
C ARG A 211 -13.90 29.57 28.45
N PHE A 212 -14.21 29.48 29.74
CA PHE A 212 -15.06 28.43 30.30
C PHE A 212 -16.07 28.98 31.32
N ASP A 213 -17.18 28.28 31.50
CA ASP A 213 -18.23 28.58 32.47
C ASP A 213 -17.82 28.08 33.87
N VAL A 214 -17.77 28.97 34.86
CA VAL A 214 -17.27 28.66 36.21
C VAL A 214 -18.17 27.69 36.98
N LYS A 215 -19.45 27.58 36.63
CA LYS A 215 -20.42 26.75 37.35
C LYS A 215 -20.34 25.28 36.93
N ASN A 216 -20.03 25.01 35.67
CA ASN A 216 -20.03 23.66 35.08
C ASN A 216 -18.70 23.27 34.42
N TYR A 217 -17.74 24.20 34.35
CA TYR A 217 -16.43 24.04 33.70
C TYR A 217 -16.49 23.77 32.20
N LEU A 218 -17.65 23.97 31.55
CA LEU A 218 -17.79 23.80 30.12
C LEU A 218 -17.01 24.88 29.37
N VAL A 219 -16.23 24.45 28.39
CA VAL A 219 -15.58 25.34 27.44
C VAL A 219 -16.65 26.08 26.64
N GLN A 220 -16.48 27.38 26.45
CA GLN A 220 -17.30 28.22 25.56
C GLN A 220 -16.58 28.42 24.23
N VAL A 221 -15.28 28.72 24.32
CA VAL A 221 -14.35 28.79 23.19
C VAL A 221 -12.95 28.48 23.71
N GLY A 222 -12.13 27.82 22.92
CA GLY A 222 -10.72 27.69 23.25
C GLY A 222 -9.87 27.06 22.16
N ASP A 223 -8.59 27.36 22.21
CA ASP A 223 -7.54 26.76 21.39
C ASP A 223 -6.48 26.17 22.31
N ARG A 224 -6.04 24.96 22.00
CA ARG A 224 -4.94 24.27 22.69
C ARG A 224 -3.95 23.74 21.66
N ASN A 225 -2.70 24.10 21.82
CA ASN A 225 -1.58 23.63 21.01
C ASN A 225 -0.66 22.77 21.87
N LEU A 226 -0.36 21.57 21.39
CA LEU A 226 0.62 20.67 21.96
C LEU A 226 1.68 20.38 20.91
N LYS A 227 2.95 20.54 21.28
CA LYS A 227 4.09 20.12 20.47
C LYS A 227 4.91 19.15 21.30
N ASN A 228 5.16 17.96 20.77
CA ASN A 228 6.05 16.97 21.38
C ASN A 228 7.19 16.65 20.41
N THR A 229 8.40 16.51 20.95
CA THR A 229 9.58 16.10 20.19
C THR A 229 10.04 14.75 20.70
N TYR A 230 10.00 13.74 19.83
CA TYR A 230 10.50 12.40 20.09
C TYR A 230 11.91 12.28 19.51
N VAL A 231 12.79 11.60 20.23
CA VAL A 231 14.14 11.25 19.75
C VAL A 231 14.10 9.75 19.47
N MET A 232 14.32 9.37 18.22
CA MET A 232 14.38 7.99 17.77
C MET A 232 15.71 7.34 18.18
N ASP A 233 15.79 6.00 18.11
CA ASP A 233 16.98 5.24 18.49
C ASP A 233 18.22 5.57 17.62
N ASP A 234 18.01 6.03 16.39
CA ASP A 234 19.05 6.50 15.46
C ASP A 234 19.44 7.98 15.68
N GLY A 235 18.87 8.63 16.68
CA GLY A 235 19.07 10.05 17.01
C GLY A 235 18.22 11.03 16.20
N GLN A 236 17.41 10.56 15.24
CA GLN A 236 16.51 11.42 14.47
C GLN A 236 15.42 12.01 15.39
N LYS A 237 15.12 13.30 15.21
CA LYS A 237 14.07 13.98 15.98
C LYS A 237 12.79 14.10 15.16
N ILE A 238 11.69 13.54 15.66
CA ILE A 238 10.36 13.67 15.07
C ILE A 238 9.54 14.61 15.94
N THR A 239 9.01 15.67 15.35
CA THR A 239 8.11 16.62 16.04
C THR A 239 6.67 16.34 15.65
N SER A 240 5.82 16.03 16.62
CA SER A 240 4.37 16.02 16.44
C SER A 240 3.77 17.33 16.95
N ARG A 241 2.84 17.90 16.19
CA ARG A 241 2.03 19.05 16.60
C ARG A 241 0.56 18.64 16.58
N SER A 242 -0.17 18.98 17.64
CA SER A 242 -1.61 18.81 17.73
C SER A 242 -2.24 20.13 18.16
N LYS A 243 -3.24 20.58 17.41
CA LYS A 243 -4.06 21.73 17.76
C LYS A 243 -5.51 21.27 17.92
N ILE A 244 -6.13 21.66 19.03
CA ILE A 244 -7.55 21.46 19.29
C ILE A 244 -8.21 22.83 19.39
N SER A 245 -9.20 23.10 18.54
CA SER A 245 -10.04 24.29 18.60
C SER A 245 -11.47 23.87 18.97
N ILE A 246 -12.05 24.51 19.97
CA ILE A 246 -13.37 24.22 20.50
C ILE A 246 -14.19 25.49 20.43
N GLN A 247 -15.39 25.40 19.88
CA GLN A 247 -16.32 26.51 19.80
C GLN A 247 -17.73 26.04 20.13
N ARG A 248 -18.39 26.70 21.08
CA ARG A 248 -19.84 26.56 21.27
C ARG A 248 -20.56 27.31 20.16
N GLY A 249 -21.54 26.67 19.53
CA GLY A 249 -22.24 27.23 18.38
C GLY A 249 -23.68 26.74 18.24
N ASP A 250 -24.23 26.99 17.06
CA ASP A 250 -25.55 26.50 16.67
C ASP A 250 -25.52 25.00 16.40
N LYS A 251 -26.72 24.40 16.39
CA LYS A 251 -26.87 22.98 16.10
C LYS A 251 -26.44 22.70 14.66
N TYR A 252 -25.55 21.74 14.48
CA TYR A 252 -25.20 21.24 13.16
C TYR A 252 -26.41 20.57 12.51
N GLN A 253 -26.69 20.96 11.26
CA GLN A 253 -27.69 20.32 10.43
C GLN A 253 -26.97 19.37 9.48
N SER A 254 -26.87 18.09 9.86
CA SER A 254 -26.49 17.02 8.94
C SER A 254 -27.72 16.51 8.19
N ASN A 255 -27.47 15.96 6.99
CA ASN A 255 -28.39 14.97 6.45
C ASN A 255 -28.38 13.77 7.39
N PRO A 256 -29.54 13.26 7.84
CA PRO A 256 -29.57 12.08 8.69
C PRO A 256 -28.92 10.91 7.95
N ILE A 257 -27.78 10.45 8.44
CA ILE A 257 -27.22 9.17 8.02
C ILE A 257 -27.85 8.11 8.92
N GLU A 258 -28.49 7.13 8.31
CA GLU A 258 -29.12 6.03 9.04
C GLU A 258 -28.08 5.04 9.56
N ASN A 259 -28.39 4.37 10.67
CA ASN A 259 -27.45 3.46 11.33
C ASN A 259 -27.00 2.30 10.42
N ASP A 260 -27.84 1.88 9.48
CA ASP A 260 -27.55 0.83 8.50
C ASP A 260 -26.48 1.25 7.48
N TYR A 261 -26.25 2.55 7.25
CA TYR A 261 -25.15 3.04 6.43
C TYR A 261 -23.79 2.66 7.02
N TYR A 262 -23.63 2.84 8.33
CA TYR A 262 -22.39 2.50 9.02
C TYR A 262 -22.18 0.98 9.03
N ASP A 263 -23.26 0.22 9.19
CA ASP A 263 -23.21 -1.24 9.12
C ASP A 263 -22.80 -1.72 7.72
N MET A 264 -23.33 -1.09 6.66
CA MET A 264 -22.91 -1.33 5.27
C MET A 264 -21.42 -1.05 5.09
N LEU A 265 -20.95 0.14 5.49
CA LEU A 265 -19.57 0.56 5.34
C LEU A 265 -18.60 -0.42 6.03
N VAL A 266 -18.85 -0.71 7.31
CA VAL A 266 -17.93 -1.53 8.11
C VAL A 266 -17.95 -2.99 7.67
N LYS A 267 -19.13 -3.58 7.45
CA LYS A 267 -19.25 -4.99 7.01
C LYS A 267 -18.64 -5.23 5.63
N GLY A 268 -18.74 -4.26 4.73
CA GLY A 268 -18.10 -4.33 3.41
C GLY A 268 -16.59 -4.04 3.43
N SER A 269 -16.06 -3.46 4.52
CA SER A 269 -14.66 -3.06 4.62
C SER A 269 -13.73 -4.24 4.82
N TYR A 270 -12.42 -4.01 4.66
CA TYR A 270 -11.42 -5.04 4.92
C TYR A 270 -11.23 -5.34 6.42
N TRP A 271 -11.74 -4.50 7.31
CA TRP A 271 -11.70 -4.72 8.77
C TRP A 271 -12.70 -5.78 9.25
N SER A 272 -13.69 -6.10 8.42
CA SER A 272 -14.75 -7.05 8.75
C SER A 272 -14.55 -8.37 8.03
N THR A 273 -14.86 -9.47 8.72
CA THR A 273 -15.04 -10.80 8.13
C THR A 273 -16.48 -11.08 7.75
N ALA A 274 -17.38 -10.09 7.80
CA ALA A 274 -18.81 -10.29 7.54
C ALA A 274 -19.10 -10.90 6.16
N LEU A 275 -18.23 -10.66 5.17
CA LEU A 275 -18.39 -11.18 3.81
C LEU A 275 -17.38 -12.28 3.48
N SER A 276 -16.59 -12.73 4.45
CA SER A 276 -15.46 -13.64 4.22
C SER A 276 -15.45 -14.82 5.17
N LEU A 277 -15.02 -15.97 4.66
CA LEU A 277 -14.64 -17.16 5.42
C LEU A 277 -13.12 -17.29 5.34
N GLY A 278 -12.42 -16.71 6.32
CA GLY A 278 -10.97 -16.53 6.24
C GLY A 278 -10.61 -15.56 5.12
N ASP A 279 -9.79 -16.00 4.18
CA ASP A 279 -9.31 -15.18 3.05
C ASP A 279 -10.21 -15.25 1.80
N LYS A 280 -11.21 -16.15 1.82
CA LYS A 280 -12.18 -16.33 0.73
C LYS A 280 -13.47 -15.57 1.01
N VAL A 281 -14.09 -15.03 -0.04
CA VAL A 281 -15.40 -14.38 0.06
C VAL A 281 -16.50 -15.44 0.13
N ASP A 282 -17.43 -15.27 1.07
CA ASP A 282 -18.63 -16.09 1.18
C ASP A 282 -19.70 -15.52 0.24
N SER A 283 -20.01 -16.27 -0.83
CA SER A 283 -20.94 -15.81 -1.86
C SER A 283 -22.35 -15.57 -1.33
N LEU A 284 -22.83 -16.38 -0.37
CA LEU A 284 -24.16 -16.23 0.20
C LEU A 284 -24.24 -14.99 1.09
N LYS A 285 -23.22 -14.75 1.92
CA LYS A 285 -23.16 -13.53 2.74
C LYS A 285 -23.00 -12.29 1.87
N LEU A 286 -22.22 -12.35 0.79
CA LEU A 286 -22.11 -11.25 -0.17
C LEU A 286 -23.45 -10.98 -0.87
N GLU A 287 -24.15 -12.01 -1.33
CA GLU A 287 -25.47 -11.87 -1.94
C GLU A 287 -26.47 -11.24 -0.96
N GLN A 288 -26.46 -11.65 0.31
CA GLN A 288 -27.27 -11.05 1.36
C GLN A 288 -26.90 -9.57 1.58
N TYR A 289 -25.61 -9.26 1.65
CA TYR A 289 -25.13 -7.88 1.77
C TYR A 289 -25.60 -7.00 0.61
N ILE A 290 -25.48 -7.49 -0.63
CA ILE A 290 -25.94 -6.78 -1.83
C ILE A 290 -27.47 -6.60 -1.75
N THR A 291 -28.22 -7.66 -1.44
CA THR A 291 -29.69 -7.62 -1.35
C THR A 291 -30.18 -6.62 -0.31
N VAL A 292 -29.51 -6.53 0.84
CA VAL A 292 -29.89 -5.62 1.92
C VAL A 292 -29.59 -4.16 1.58
N TYR A 293 -28.42 -3.88 0.98
CA TYR A 293 -27.92 -2.51 0.86
C TYR A 293 -28.09 -1.89 -0.53
N GLU A 294 -28.11 -2.68 -1.60
CA GLU A 294 -28.24 -2.17 -2.97
C GLU A 294 -29.50 -1.33 -3.21
N PRO A 295 -30.71 -1.68 -2.69
CA PRO A 295 -31.91 -0.87 -2.89
C PRO A 295 -31.79 0.59 -2.43
N LYS A 296 -30.90 0.86 -1.47
CA LYS A 296 -30.70 2.17 -0.87
C LYS A 296 -29.38 2.83 -1.27
N TYR A 297 -28.34 2.02 -1.52
CA TYR A 297 -26.96 2.48 -1.71
C TYR A 297 -26.37 2.13 -3.07
N ALA A 298 -27.18 1.76 -4.07
CA ALA A 298 -26.71 1.45 -5.43
C ALA A 298 -25.84 2.57 -6.06
N ASN A 299 -26.09 3.83 -5.69
CA ASN A 299 -25.34 5.00 -6.16
C ASN A 299 -24.36 5.55 -5.12
N ASP A 300 -24.08 4.82 -4.03
CA ASP A 300 -23.06 5.18 -3.06
C ASP A 300 -21.71 4.60 -3.46
N ARG A 301 -20.68 5.44 -3.50
CA ARG A 301 -19.35 5.07 -3.96
C ARG A 301 -18.68 4.03 -3.07
N SER A 302 -18.90 4.09 -1.76
CA SER A 302 -18.32 3.14 -0.81
C SER A 302 -19.00 1.77 -0.93
N PHE A 303 -20.32 1.74 -1.10
CA PHE A 303 -21.05 0.50 -1.39
C PHE A 303 -20.56 -0.14 -2.69
N ILE A 304 -20.47 0.63 -3.77
CA ILE A 304 -19.96 0.15 -5.07
C ILE A 304 -18.55 -0.43 -4.93
N SER A 305 -17.64 0.30 -4.27
CA SER A 305 -16.27 -0.15 -4.04
C SER A 305 -16.22 -1.47 -3.26
N ASN A 306 -16.97 -1.58 -2.17
CA ASN A 306 -17.06 -2.81 -1.38
C ASN A 306 -17.65 -3.97 -2.21
N LYS A 307 -18.75 -3.73 -2.92
CA LYS A 307 -19.40 -4.73 -3.79
C LYS A 307 -18.43 -5.27 -4.84
N LEU A 308 -17.79 -4.38 -5.61
CA LEU A 308 -16.86 -4.76 -6.68
C LEU A 308 -15.63 -5.49 -6.13
N ARG A 309 -15.06 -5.01 -5.01
CA ARG A 309 -13.92 -5.65 -4.36
C ARG A 309 -14.20 -7.10 -3.96
N HIS A 310 -15.37 -7.36 -3.39
CA HIS A 310 -15.74 -8.71 -2.95
C HIS A 310 -16.16 -9.60 -4.13
N LEU A 311 -16.89 -9.07 -5.11
CA LEU A 311 -17.20 -9.81 -6.34
C LEU A 311 -15.93 -10.22 -7.10
N GLN A 312 -14.92 -9.36 -7.15
CA GLN A 312 -13.64 -9.67 -7.80
C GLN A 312 -12.91 -10.86 -7.16
N LYS A 313 -13.17 -11.15 -5.88
CA LYS A 313 -12.54 -12.24 -5.13
C LYS A 313 -13.30 -13.57 -5.22
N LEU A 314 -14.45 -13.64 -5.90
CA LEU A 314 -15.30 -14.83 -5.92
C LEU A 314 -14.83 -15.95 -6.87
N ASP A 315 -13.67 -15.84 -7.52
CA ASP A 315 -13.20 -16.75 -8.58
C ASP A 315 -14.21 -16.95 -9.75
N ASP A 316 -15.35 -16.24 -9.75
CA ASP A 316 -16.37 -16.14 -10.81
C ASP A 316 -16.44 -14.69 -11.31
N TYR A 317 -15.54 -14.35 -12.23
CA TYR A 317 -15.40 -12.99 -12.77
C TYR A 317 -16.62 -12.48 -13.53
N LYS A 318 -17.56 -13.35 -13.95
CA LYS A 318 -18.73 -12.92 -14.73
C LYS A 318 -19.62 -11.94 -13.97
N GLN A 319 -19.80 -12.17 -12.67
CA GLN A 319 -20.62 -11.29 -11.83
C GLN A 319 -19.92 -9.96 -11.57
N TYR A 320 -18.60 -10.02 -11.36
CA TYR A 320 -17.76 -8.83 -11.24
C TYR A 320 -17.80 -7.96 -12.51
N ASP A 321 -17.58 -8.55 -13.68
CA ASP A 321 -17.56 -7.82 -14.96
C ASP A 321 -18.92 -7.18 -15.24
N LYS A 322 -20.02 -7.93 -15.05
CA LYS A 322 -21.37 -7.38 -15.19
C LYS A 322 -21.63 -6.22 -14.24
N ALA A 323 -21.23 -6.35 -12.98
CA ALA A 323 -21.36 -5.28 -12.00
C ALA A 323 -20.52 -4.06 -12.40
N LEU A 324 -19.27 -4.28 -12.82
CA LEU A 324 -18.34 -3.22 -13.23
C LEU A 324 -18.85 -2.45 -14.45
N SER A 325 -19.32 -3.14 -15.48
CA SER A 325 -19.86 -2.51 -16.70
C SER A 325 -21.05 -1.59 -16.38
N SER A 326 -21.86 -1.91 -15.38
CA SER A 326 -23.02 -1.10 -14.98
C SER A 326 -22.68 0.17 -14.18
N VAL A 327 -21.45 0.31 -13.69
CA VAL A 327 -21.07 1.45 -12.84
C VAL A 327 -20.55 2.62 -13.70
N PRO A 328 -21.05 3.85 -13.49
CA PRO A 328 -20.53 5.04 -14.16
C PRO A 328 -19.05 5.30 -13.86
N PRO A 329 -18.22 5.67 -14.85
CA PRO A 329 -16.78 5.93 -14.66
C PRO A 329 -16.45 6.89 -13.52
N GLY A 330 -17.19 8.00 -13.39
CA GLY A 330 -17.00 8.97 -12.30
C GLY A 330 -17.03 8.36 -10.89
N MET A 331 -17.80 7.29 -10.67
CA MET A 331 -17.89 6.60 -9.38
C MET A 331 -16.66 5.74 -9.09
N LEU A 332 -15.92 5.35 -10.13
CA LEU A 332 -14.74 4.49 -10.02
C LEU A 332 -13.43 5.29 -9.96
N ALA A 333 -13.46 6.61 -10.14
CA ALA A 333 -12.27 7.47 -10.14
C ALA A 333 -11.32 7.17 -8.96
N GLY A 334 -10.02 7.06 -9.19
CA GLY A 334 -9.04 6.76 -8.14
C GLY A 334 -9.18 5.39 -7.47
N THR A 335 -9.92 4.45 -8.07
CA THR A 335 -9.95 3.03 -7.67
C THR A 335 -9.30 2.17 -8.74
N HIS A 336 -8.75 1.00 -8.38
CA HIS A 336 -8.23 0.04 -9.35
C HIS A 336 -9.34 -0.54 -10.25
N HIS A 337 -10.61 -0.47 -9.84
CA HIS A 337 -11.74 -0.87 -10.66
C HIS A 337 -11.90 0.01 -11.91
N LEU A 338 -11.51 1.29 -11.86
CA LEU A 338 -11.47 2.14 -13.08
C LEU A 338 -10.44 1.61 -14.09
N SER A 339 -9.26 1.19 -13.61
CA SER A 339 -8.24 0.52 -14.44
C SER A 339 -8.75 -0.79 -15.03
N ASN A 340 -9.60 -1.54 -14.30
CA ASN A 340 -10.21 -2.74 -14.87
C ASN A 340 -11.27 -2.38 -15.92
N LYS A 341 -12.08 -1.35 -15.68
CA LYS A 341 -13.15 -0.92 -16.61
C LYS A 341 -12.61 -0.42 -17.95
N VAL A 342 -11.47 0.30 -17.96
CA VAL A 342 -10.88 0.76 -19.24
C VAL A 342 -10.39 -0.41 -20.12
N ASN A 343 -10.15 -1.57 -19.53
CA ASN A 343 -9.66 -2.77 -20.20
C ASN A 343 -10.79 -3.74 -20.63
N THR A 344 -12.06 -3.39 -20.47
CA THR A 344 -13.15 -4.25 -20.93
C THR A 344 -13.37 -4.15 -22.44
N ASP A 345 -13.73 -5.28 -23.05
CA ASP A 345 -13.94 -5.40 -24.49
C ASP A 345 -15.19 -4.64 -24.97
N ASP A 346 -16.19 -4.48 -24.11
CA ASP A 346 -17.49 -3.87 -24.38
C ASP A 346 -17.56 -2.35 -24.17
N LEU A 347 -16.43 -1.73 -23.81
CA LEU A 347 -16.38 -0.31 -23.45
C LEU A 347 -16.70 0.61 -24.65
N SER A 348 -17.79 1.38 -24.52
CA SER A 348 -18.22 2.34 -25.53
C SER A 348 -17.23 3.51 -25.69
N VAL A 349 -17.29 4.20 -26.84
CA VAL A 349 -16.41 5.36 -27.10
C VAL A 349 -16.68 6.51 -26.12
N ASP A 350 -17.93 6.70 -25.69
CA ASP A 350 -18.30 7.78 -24.78
C ASP A 350 -17.84 7.47 -23.34
N GLU A 351 -18.01 6.23 -22.86
CA GLU A 351 -17.42 5.83 -21.57
C GLU A 351 -15.90 5.89 -21.60
N PHE A 352 -15.28 5.48 -22.71
CA PHE A 352 -13.83 5.63 -22.90
C PHE A 352 -13.39 7.09 -22.75
N ARG A 353 -14.13 8.04 -23.35
CA ARG A 353 -13.86 9.48 -23.21
C ARG A 353 -14.01 9.98 -21.78
N GLU A 354 -14.94 9.42 -21.02
CA GLU A 354 -15.13 9.75 -19.60
C GLU A 354 -14.03 9.15 -18.71
N ILE A 355 -13.57 7.93 -18.99
CA ILE A 355 -12.59 7.22 -18.16
C ILE A 355 -11.20 7.85 -18.25
N ILE A 356 -10.71 8.15 -19.46
CA ILE A 356 -9.31 8.54 -19.66
C ILE A 356 -8.86 9.71 -18.77
N PRO A 357 -9.62 10.82 -18.61
CA PRO A 357 -9.24 11.93 -17.73
C PRO A 357 -9.33 11.61 -16.23
N LEU A 358 -10.02 10.52 -15.86
CA LEU A 358 -10.18 10.09 -14.47
C LEU A 358 -9.06 9.16 -13.99
N LEU A 359 -8.25 8.62 -14.91
CA LEU A 359 -7.07 7.82 -14.58
C LEU A 359 -5.97 8.74 -14.03
N ASP A 360 -5.41 8.38 -12.86
CA ASP A 360 -4.19 9.02 -12.38
C ASP A 360 -2.98 8.72 -13.28
N ASP A 361 -1.83 9.37 -13.04
CA ASP A 361 -0.67 9.28 -13.93
C ASP A 361 -0.16 7.84 -14.10
N ARG A 362 -0.20 7.07 -13.01
CA ARG A 362 0.21 5.67 -13.01
C ARG A 362 -0.80 4.80 -13.74
N GLN A 363 -2.09 4.96 -13.46
CA GLN A 363 -3.16 4.22 -14.13
C GLN A 363 -3.18 4.48 -15.64
N LEU A 364 -2.95 5.74 -16.05
CA LEU A 364 -2.86 6.12 -17.45
C LEU A 364 -1.64 5.49 -18.13
N TYR A 365 -0.46 5.56 -17.49
CA TYR A 365 0.76 4.93 -17.98
C TYR A 365 0.57 3.42 -18.13
N ASP A 366 0.05 2.74 -17.10
CA ASP A 366 -0.14 1.29 -17.11
C ASP A 366 -1.13 0.85 -18.21
N TYR A 367 -2.26 1.57 -18.35
CA TYR A 367 -3.23 1.30 -19.42
C TYR A 367 -2.57 1.43 -20.80
N LEU A 368 -1.91 2.56 -21.06
CA LEU A 368 -1.29 2.81 -22.37
C LEU A 368 -0.17 1.80 -22.63
N GLN A 369 0.81 1.75 -21.74
CA GLN A 369 2.09 1.11 -21.99
C GLN A 369 2.06 -0.41 -21.80
N TYR A 370 1.14 -0.96 -20.99
CA TYR A 370 1.06 -2.40 -20.73
C TYR A 370 -0.17 -3.08 -21.34
N SER A 371 -1.29 -2.37 -21.51
CA SER A 371 -2.51 -2.95 -22.09
C SER A 371 -2.72 -2.51 -23.54
N LEU A 372 -3.03 -1.23 -23.78
CA LEU A 372 -3.36 -0.72 -25.11
C LEU A 372 -2.25 -1.01 -26.13
N SER A 373 -0.99 -0.85 -25.71
CA SER A 373 0.17 -1.16 -26.53
C SER A 373 0.12 -2.57 -27.13
N GLN A 374 -0.29 -3.59 -26.35
CA GLN A 374 -0.33 -4.99 -26.80
C GLN A 374 -1.35 -5.17 -27.92
N HIS A 375 -2.50 -4.51 -27.80
CA HIS A 375 -3.51 -4.51 -28.86
C HIS A 375 -3.01 -3.76 -30.12
N ILE A 376 -2.25 -2.68 -29.96
CA ILE A 376 -1.58 -2.00 -31.09
C ILE A 376 -0.58 -2.94 -31.78
N LEU A 377 0.22 -3.70 -31.01
CA LEU A 377 1.14 -4.71 -31.56
C LEU A 377 0.39 -5.81 -32.32
N ALA A 378 -0.79 -6.20 -31.83
CA ALA A 378 -1.70 -7.15 -32.48
C ALA A 378 -2.46 -6.56 -33.68
N LYS A 379 -2.24 -5.28 -34.03
CA LYS A 379 -2.92 -4.54 -35.11
C LYS A 379 -4.43 -4.47 -34.93
N ASP A 380 -4.89 -4.38 -33.67
CA ASP A 380 -6.30 -4.19 -33.36
C ASP A 380 -6.80 -2.82 -33.84
N THR A 381 -7.92 -2.81 -34.55
CA THR A 381 -8.46 -1.58 -35.17
C THR A 381 -9.10 -0.67 -34.13
N LEU A 382 -9.79 -1.22 -33.12
CA LEU A 382 -10.43 -0.45 -32.06
C LEU A 382 -9.39 0.23 -31.17
N ALA A 383 -8.32 -0.48 -30.82
CA ALA A 383 -7.18 0.05 -30.10
C ALA A 383 -6.53 1.22 -30.86
N SER A 384 -6.36 1.08 -32.18
CA SER A 384 -5.82 2.14 -33.04
C SER A 384 -6.71 3.39 -33.02
N GLN A 385 -8.03 3.22 -33.07
CA GLN A 385 -8.99 4.32 -32.95
C GLN A 385 -8.93 4.97 -31.56
N ARG A 386 -8.91 4.18 -30.48
CA ARG A 386 -8.77 4.69 -29.10
C ARG A 386 -7.48 5.49 -28.93
N LEU A 387 -6.36 4.98 -29.42
CA LEU A 387 -5.07 5.68 -29.38
C LEU A 387 -5.10 7.01 -30.14
N GLN A 388 -5.72 7.04 -31.32
CA GLN A 388 -5.90 8.27 -32.09
C GLN A 388 -6.76 9.30 -31.33
N ILE A 389 -7.85 8.86 -30.69
CA ILE A 389 -8.69 9.74 -29.86
C ILE A 389 -7.84 10.34 -28.73
N ILE A 390 -7.04 9.53 -28.02
CA ILE A 390 -6.16 10.02 -26.94
C ILE A 390 -5.20 11.08 -27.48
N ALA A 391 -4.48 10.78 -28.55
CA ALA A 391 -3.46 11.66 -29.12
C ALA A 391 -4.01 12.97 -29.73
N SER A 392 -5.32 13.05 -30.01
CA SER A 392 -5.90 14.22 -30.72
C SER A 392 -6.95 15.01 -29.94
N GLN A 393 -7.69 14.39 -29.01
CA GLN A 393 -8.90 15.00 -28.42
C GLN A 393 -8.77 15.35 -26.94
N PHE A 394 -7.73 14.88 -26.24
CA PHE A 394 -7.55 15.10 -24.80
C PHE A 394 -6.60 16.25 -24.47
N SER A 395 -6.31 16.43 -23.18
CA SER A 395 -5.38 17.46 -22.72
C SER A 395 -3.93 17.09 -23.05
N GLU A 396 -3.01 18.04 -22.88
CA GLU A 396 -1.58 17.77 -23.13
C GLU A 396 -1.04 16.63 -22.26
N ARG A 397 -1.57 16.44 -21.04
CA ARG A 397 -1.18 15.32 -20.16
C ARG A 397 -1.35 13.97 -20.85
N GLU A 398 -2.54 13.70 -21.37
CA GLU A 398 -2.83 12.42 -22.02
C GLU A 398 -2.11 12.28 -23.37
N LYS A 399 -1.96 13.38 -24.11
CA LYS A 399 -1.21 13.39 -25.37
C LYS A 399 0.26 13.06 -25.13
N THR A 400 0.89 13.65 -24.12
CA THR A 400 2.28 13.35 -23.75
C THR A 400 2.49 11.85 -23.48
N ALA A 401 1.54 11.21 -22.79
CA ALA A 401 1.61 9.79 -22.48
C ALA A 401 1.38 8.87 -23.70
N ALA A 402 0.62 9.32 -24.71
CA ALA A 402 0.17 8.48 -25.83
C ALA A 402 0.89 8.73 -27.16
N GLN A 403 1.40 9.95 -27.40
CA GLN A 403 1.93 10.37 -28.69
C GLN A 403 3.06 9.49 -29.22
N PRO A 404 4.07 9.04 -28.43
CA PRO A 404 5.11 8.17 -28.96
C PRO A 404 4.57 6.83 -29.47
N MET A 405 3.57 6.26 -28.78
CA MET A 405 2.88 5.04 -29.23
C MET A 405 2.06 5.30 -30.50
N TYR A 406 1.40 6.45 -30.61
CA TYR A 406 0.66 6.82 -31.80
C TYR A 406 1.57 6.93 -33.04
N LEU A 407 2.75 7.53 -32.89
CA LEU A 407 3.74 7.61 -33.96
C LEU A 407 4.26 6.22 -34.37
N TRP A 408 4.47 5.32 -33.39
CA TRP A 408 4.78 3.92 -33.68
C TRP A 408 3.65 3.19 -34.43
N ALA A 409 2.40 3.39 -34.02
CA ALA A 409 1.25 2.78 -34.71
C ALA A 409 1.16 3.22 -36.18
N ARG A 410 1.45 4.50 -36.47
CA ARG A 410 1.59 5.01 -37.84
C ARG A 410 2.75 4.37 -38.58
N ALA A 411 3.89 4.18 -37.91
CA ALA A 411 5.07 3.56 -38.51
C ALA A 411 4.82 2.11 -38.93
N LEU A 412 4.02 1.35 -38.16
CA LEU A 412 3.62 -0.01 -38.53
C LEU A 412 2.82 -0.11 -39.83
N GLN A 413 2.24 1.00 -40.29
CA GLN A 413 1.47 1.12 -41.53
C GLN A 413 2.25 1.83 -42.66
N THR A 414 3.51 2.22 -42.40
CA THR A 414 4.33 3.00 -43.33
C THR A 414 5.35 2.11 -44.03
N GLU A 415 5.41 2.17 -45.36
CA GLU A 415 6.29 1.31 -46.16
C GLU A 415 7.62 1.97 -46.54
N ASP A 416 7.63 3.28 -46.80
CA ASP A 416 8.81 3.98 -47.31
C ASP A 416 9.73 4.47 -46.19
N ILE A 417 11.03 4.51 -46.51
CA ILE A 417 12.08 4.84 -45.53
C ILE A 417 12.01 6.31 -45.10
N GLU A 418 11.71 7.23 -46.02
CA GLU A 418 11.72 8.66 -45.75
C GLU A 418 10.59 9.06 -44.80
N SER A 419 9.38 8.51 -44.96
CA SER A 419 8.29 8.71 -44.02
C SER A 419 8.57 8.09 -42.65
N LEU A 420 9.25 6.94 -42.58
CA LEU A 420 9.69 6.36 -41.31
C LEU A 420 10.73 7.25 -40.60
N LYS A 421 11.65 7.86 -41.35
CA LYS A 421 12.61 8.84 -40.81
C LYS A 421 11.89 10.09 -40.30
N LEU A 422 10.86 10.56 -40.98
CA LEU A 422 10.04 11.69 -40.51
C LEU A 422 9.35 11.37 -39.18
N LEU A 423 8.74 10.18 -39.06
CA LEU A 423 8.13 9.72 -37.80
C LEU A 423 9.15 9.59 -36.66
N GLN A 424 10.36 9.11 -36.97
CA GLN A 424 11.45 9.05 -36.00
C GLN A 424 11.88 10.45 -35.55
N GLN A 425 12.01 11.40 -36.48
CA GLN A 425 12.32 12.80 -36.17
C GLN A 425 11.22 13.46 -35.33
N GLU A 426 9.95 13.16 -35.59
CA GLU A 426 8.84 13.62 -34.75
C GLU A 426 9.02 13.16 -33.29
N ILE A 427 9.41 11.91 -33.04
CA ILE A 427 9.73 11.43 -31.69
C ILE A 427 10.95 12.15 -31.10
N PHE A 428 12.02 12.32 -31.87
CA PHE A 428 13.26 12.96 -31.40
C PHE A 428 13.07 14.42 -30.96
N ASN A 429 12.15 15.11 -31.61
CA ASN A 429 11.81 16.51 -31.34
C ASN A 429 10.86 16.70 -30.14
N THR A 430 10.36 15.63 -29.53
CA THR A 430 9.58 15.73 -28.29
C THR A 430 10.45 16.09 -27.08
N ASP A 431 9.82 16.71 -26.08
CA ASP A 431 10.48 17.08 -24.82
C ASP A 431 10.66 15.88 -23.87
N GLU A 432 11.34 16.11 -22.76
CA GLU A 432 11.67 15.09 -21.75
C GLU A 432 10.44 14.37 -21.17
N ALA A 433 9.29 15.04 -21.05
CA ALA A 433 8.08 14.44 -20.51
C ALA A 433 7.55 13.32 -21.43
N TYR A 434 7.67 13.46 -22.76
CA TYR A 434 7.30 12.41 -23.71
C TYR A 434 8.25 11.20 -23.62
N TRP A 435 9.54 11.45 -23.40
CA TRP A 435 10.52 10.38 -23.23
C TRP A 435 10.31 9.60 -21.93
N ASN A 436 9.92 10.30 -20.86
CA ASN A 436 9.65 9.68 -19.58
C ASN A 436 8.22 9.09 -19.50
N GLN A 437 7.19 9.93 -19.53
CA GLN A 437 5.78 9.55 -19.35
C GLN A 437 5.19 8.84 -20.58
N GLY A 438 5.63 9.21 -21.78
CA GLY A 438 5.19 8.59 -23.03
C GLY A 438 5.98 7.34 -23.44
N ASN A 439 7.02 7.00 -22.68
CA ASN A 439 7.96 5.92 -23.00
C ASN A 439 8.54 6.03 -24.41
N ALA A 440 8.94 7.24 -24.82
CA ALA A 440 9.45 7.45 -26.19
C ALA A 440 10.70 6.61 -26.51
N GLY A 441 11.51 6.25 -25.50
CA GLY A 441 12.67 5.37 -25.66
C GLY A 441 12.31 4.02 -26.30
N ARG A 442 11.25 3.35 -25.83
CA ARG A 442 10.74 2.10 -26.42
C ARG A 442 10.42 2.27 -27.90
N TYR A 443 9.64 3.30 -28.23
CA TYR A 443 9.13 3.50 -29.60
C TYR A 443 10.20 3.99 -30.57
N ALA A 444 11.15 4.79 -30.09
CA ALA A 444 12.33 5.19 -30.86
C ALA A 444 13.19 3.97 -31.23
N LEU A 445 13.40 3.04 -30.30
CA LEU A 445 14.14 1.80 -30.56
C LEU A 445 13.39 0.87 -31.54
N LEU A 446 12.06 0.74 -31.41
CA LEU A 446 11.24 -0.02 -32.35
C LEU A 446 11.29 0.53 -33.78
N LEU A 447 11.19 1.85 -33.93
CA LEU A 447 11.37 2.53 -35.22
C LEU A 447 12.77 2.31 -35.79
N GLN A 448 13.80 2.41 -34.94
CA GLN A 448 15.17 2.18 -35.36
C GLN A 448 15.38 0.74 -35.86
N GLN A 449 14.77 -0.26 -35.22
CA GLN A 449 14.77 -1.64 -35.74
C GLN A 449 14.08 -1.77 -37.09
N LEU A 450 12.96 -1.08 -37.29
CA LEU A 450 12.22 -1.12 -38.54
C LEU A 450 13.05 -0.51 -39.68
N LEU A 451 13.73 0.60 -39.41
CA LEU A 451 14.69 1.24 -40.32
C LEU A 451 15.88 0.31 -40.62
N PHE A 452 16.43 -0.39 -39.63
CA PHE A 452 17.49 -1.39 -39.85
C PHE A 452 17.06 -2.50 -40.82
N LYS A 453 15.82 -2.98 -40.70
CA LYS A 453 15.27 -4.00 -41.62
C LYS A 453 15.12 -3.49 -43.06
N LYS A 454 15.11 -2.17 -43.26
CA LYS A 454 15.01 -1.51 -44.57
C LYS A 454 16.36 -0.98 -45.09
N GLY A 455 17.47 -1.32 -44.43
CA GLY A 455 18.83 -0.99 -44.89
C GLY A 455 19.44 0.30 -44.31
N GLU A 456 18.76 0.98 -43.39
CA GLU A 456 19.27 2.19 -42.74
C GLU A 456 20.08 1.83 -41.49
N HIS A 457 21.42 1.85 -41.58
CA HIS A 457 22.33 1.35 -40.53
C HIS A 457 23.10 2.43 -39.74
N GLY A 458 22.60 3.66 -39.69
CA GLY A 458 23.31 4.76 -39.03
C GLY A 458 23.47 4.59 -37.50
N LEU A 459 24.71 4.53 -37.01
CA LEU A 459 25.01 4.55 -35.56
C LEU A 459 24.65 5.89 -34.89
N GLN A 460 24.59 6.98 -35.66
CA GLN A 460 24.29 8.32 -35.15
C GLN A 460 22.87 8.42 -34.57
N THR A 461 21.89 7.77 -35.18
CA THR A 461 20.50 7.79 -34.68
C THR A 461 20.36 6.98 -33.39
N LEU A 462 21.07 5.86 -33.26
CA LEU A 462 21.17 5.12 -31.99
C LEU A 462 21.82 5.96 -30.90
N GLN A 463 22.91 6.68 -31.22
CA GLN A 463 23.55 7.58 -30.26
C GLN A 463 22.59 8.67 -29.78
N HIS A 464 21.79 9.25 -30.68
CA HIS A 464 20.77 10.23 -30.30
C HIS A 464 19.73 9.66 -29.33
N ILE A 465 19.26 8.42 -29.57
CA ILE A 465 18.33 7.73 -28.64
C ILE A 465 18.99 7.54 -27.27
N ILE A 466 20.25 7.10 -27.25
CA ILE A 466 21.03 6.93 -26.02
C ILE A 466 21.13 8.26 -25.26
N ASP A 467 21.51 9.35 -25.93
CA ASP A 467 21.70 10.67 -25.33
C ASP A 467 20.40 11.22 -24.71
N LYS A 468 19.24 10.84 -25.24
CA LYS A 468 17.92 11.19 -24.68
C LYS A 468 17.54 10.37 -23.45
N ILE A 469 17.96 9.10 -23.38
CA ILE A 469 17.58 8.18 -22.31
C ILE A 469 18.53 8.29 -21.10
N VAL A 470 19.82 8.59 -21.32
CA VAL A 470 20.82 8.69 -20.23
C VAL A 470 20.38 9.62 -19.09
N PRO A 471 19.95 10.87 -19.33
CA PRO A 471 19.52 11.76 -18.25
C PRO A 471 18.34 11.21 -17.43
N LEU A 472 17.40 10.51 -18.08
CA LEU A 472 16.24 9.92 -17.42
C LEU A 472 16.60 8.76 -16.50
N TYR A 473 17.68 8.04 -16.82
CA TYR A 473 18.21 6.99 -15.97
C TYR A 473 19.04 7.53 -14.79
N GLU A 474 19.83 8.59 -15.07
CA GLU A 474 20.71 9.23 -14.08
C GLU A 474 19.94 10.03 -13.02
N ASP A 475 18.73 10.49 -13.34
CA ASP A 475 17.82 11.05 -12.34
C ASP A 475 17.35 9.99 -11.33
N GLU A 476 17.90 10.04 -10.12
CA GLU A 476 17.55 9.16 -9.01
C GLU A 476 16.12 9.36 -8.50
N THR A 477 15.50 10.51 -8.81
CA THR A 477 14.11 10.81 -8.43
C THR A 477 13.10 10.27 -9.44
N ASN A 478 13.55 9.84 -10.62
CA ASN A 478 12.68 9.30 -11.65
C ASN A 478 12.24 7.87 -11.31
N GLU A 479 10.94 7.69 -11.05
CA GLU A 479 10.34 6.39 -10.75
C GLU A 479 10.47 5.37 -11.90
N LEU A 480 10.65 5.83 -13.15
CA LEU A 480 10.78 4.97 -14.33
C LEU A 480 12.24 4.69 -14.72
N ARG A 481 13.24 5.15 -13.95
CA ARG A 481 14.66 5.07 -14.31
C ARG A 481 15.16 3.66 -14.65
N PHE A 482 14.60 2.62 -14.04
CA PHE A 482 15.00 1.23 -14.34
C PHE A 482 14.40 0.69 -15.64
N ILE A 483 13.27 1.24 -16.11
CA ILE A 483 12.78 1.00 -17.47
C ILE A 483 13.75 1.64 -18.46
N GLN A 484 14.17 2.89 -18.19
CA GLN A 484 15.14 3.63 -19.01
C GLN A 484 16.51 2.90 -19.06
N LYS A 485 16.94 2.34 -17.93
CA LYS A 485 18.13 1.49 -17.83
C LYS A 485 18.04 0.29 -18.79
N ALA A 486 16.90 -0.40 -18.82
CA ALA A 486 16.70 -1.54 -19.73
C ALA A 486 16.72 -1.11 -21.21
N HIS A 487 16.19 0.07 -21.55
CA HIS A 487 16.33 0.63 -22.91
C HIS A 487 17.77 0.94 -23.28
N LEU A 488 18.55 1.51 -22.37
CA LEU A 488 19.98 1.76 -22.60
C LEU A 488 20.74 0.47 -22.88
N ALA A 489 20.50 -0.58 -22.07
CA ALA A 489 21.10 -1.89 -22.29
C ALA A 489 20.83 -2.39 -23.71
N TYR A 490 19.59 -2.26 -24.16
CA TYR A 490 19.21 -2.71 -25.49
C TYR A 490 19.72 -1.80 -26.62
N ALA A 491 19.69 -0.48 -26.44
CA ALA A 491 20.21 0.48 -27.40
C ALA A 491 21.70 0.26 -27.67
N TYR A 492 22.48 0.02 -26.62
CA TYR A 492 23.89 -0.33 -26.73
C TYR A 492 24.11 -1.69 -27.38
N TYR A 493 23.26 -2.68 -27.11
CA TYR A 493 23.34 -3.96 -27.80
C TYR A 493 23.06 -3.83 -29.31
N LEU A 494 22.06 -3.02 -29.70
CA LEU A 494 21.81 -2.70 -31.10
C LEU A 494 23.01 -1.99 -31.75
N ALA A 495 23.67 -1.07 -31.03
CA ALA A 495 24.88 -0.41 -31.51
C ALA A 495 26.04 -1.41 -31.71
N TYR A 496 26.21 -2.36 -30.78
CA TYR A 496 27.15 -3.46 -30.91
C TYR A 496 26.92 -4.27 -32.19
N GLU A 497 25.69 -4.68 -32.48
CA GLU A 497 25.38 -5.47 -33.68
C GLU A 497 25.73 -4.74 -34.99
N ARG A 498 25.73 -3.40 -34.98
CA ARG A 498 26.09 -2.58 -36.14
C ARG A 498 27.58 -2.24 -36.23
N ALA A 499 28.31 -2.38 -35.14
CA ALA A 499 29.74 -2.10 -35.08
C ALA A 499 30.59 -3.38 -35.15
N ILE A 500 30.02 -4.55 -35.47
CA ILE A 500 30.71 -5.85 -35.37
C ILE A 500 31.98 -5.93 -36.23
N ASP A 501 32.03 -5.18 -37.34
CA ASP A 501 33.21 -5.06 -38.22
C ASP A 501 34.31 -4.15 -37.64
N HIS A 502 34.03 -3.42 -36.56
CA HIS A 502 34.93 -2.53 -35.84
C HIS A 502 35.16 -3.04 -34.42
N GLU A 503 36.12 -3.96 -34.28
CA GLU A 503 36.26 -4.83 -33.11
C GLU A 503 36.27 -4.12 -31.74
N GLU A 504 37.02 -3.02 -31.60
CA GLU A 504 37.10 -2.25 -30.35
C GLU A 504 35.81 -1.49 -30.04
N GLN A 505 35.18 -0.89 -31.07
CA GLN A 505 33.94 -0.15 -30.92
C GLN A 505 32.78 -1.07 -30.56
N ALA A 506 32.66 -2.23 -31.23
CA ALA A 506 31.71 -3.26 -30.88
C ALA A 506 31.88 -3.72 -29.43
N LEU A 507 33.11 -3.97 -28.99
CA LEU A 507 33.37 -4.42 -27.62
C LEU A 507 32.94 -3.36 -26.59
N SER A 508 33.20 -2.07 -26.85
CA SER A 508 32.79 -0.98 -25.97
C SER A 508 31.26 -0.85 -25.87
N PHE A 509 30.53 -1.01 -26.98
CA PHE A 509 29.08 -1.03 -26.94
C PHE A 509 28.53 -2.23 -26.16
N LEU A 510 29.13 -3.41 -26.35
CA LEU A 510 28.69 -4.61 -25.65
C LEU A 510 28.99 -4.54 -24.14
N GLU A 511 30.11 -3.93 -23.75
CA GLU A 511 30.42 -3.60 -22.35
C GLU A 511 29.34 -2.71 -21.74
N LYS A 512 28.92 -1.65 -22.45
CA LYS A 512 27.84 -0.77 -21.98
C LYS A 512 26.50 -1.49 -21.91
N ALA A 513 26.18 -2.34 -22.87
CA ALA A 513 24.97 -3.17 -22.83
C ALA A 513 24.95 -4.06 -21.58
N ALA A 514 26.08 -4.68 -21.25
CA ALA A 514 26.24 -5.47 -20.02
C ALA A 514 26.18 -4.62 -18.74
N TYR A 515 26.73 -3.41 -18.76
CA TYR A 515 26.68 -2.47 -17.62
C TYR A 515 25.25 -2.02 -17.31
N TYR A 516 24.49 -1.62 -18.32
CA TYR A 516 23.08 -1.21 -18.16
C TYR A 516 22.12 -2.39 -17.99
N SER A 517 22.57 -3.63 -18.13
CA SER A 517 21.73 -4.78 -17.78
C SER A 517 21.39 -4.80 -16.28
N PRO A 518 20.19 -5.29 -15.87
CA PRO A 518 19.78 -5.33 -14.48
C PRO A 518 20.70 -6.26 -13.67
N LYS A 519 21.15 -5.78 -12.51
CA LYS A 519 22.11 -6.46 -11.62
C LYS A 519 21.47 -7.10 -10.40
N ASN A 520 20.21 -6.79 -10.13
CA ASN A 520 19.46 -7.40 -9.05
C ASN A 520 17.96 -7.21 -9.30
N GLY A 521 17.12 -7.88 -8.52
CA GLY A 521 15.66 -7.80 -8.68
C GLY A 521 15.05 -6.40 -8.52
N ALA A 522 15.74 -5.42 -7.93
CA ALA A 522 15.18 -4.05 -7.81
C ALA A 522 15.30 -3.30 -9.14
N GLU A 523 16.32 -3.64 -9.94
CA GLU A 523 16.52 -3.07 -11.27
C GLU A 523 15.65 -3.78 -12.33
N LYS A 524 15.06 -4.93 -12.00
CA LYS A 524 14.07 -5.63 -12.84
C LYS A 524 12.70 -4.98 -12.71
N ALA A 525 12.56 -3.75 -13.19
CA ALA A 525 11.29 -3.02 -13.15
C ALA A 525 10.17 -3.83 -13.83
N TYR A 526 8.98 -3.87 -13.23
CA TYR A 526 7.82 -4.58 -13.77
C TYR A 526 7.53 -4.18 -15.22
N GLY A 527 7.59 -2.88 -15.52
CA GLY A 527 7.40 -2.36 -16.89
C GLY A 527 8.40 -2.89 -17.90
N SER A 528 9.66 -3.10 -17.49
CA SER A 528 10.71 -3.58 -18.40
C SER A 528 10.40 -4.94 -19.02
N PHE A 529 9.57 -5.77 -18.36
CA PHE A 529 9.10 -7.03 -18.94
C PHE A 529 8.32 -6.79 -20.25
N TYR A 530 7.36 -5.86 -20.23
CA TYR A 530 6.56 -5.51 -21.41
C TYR A 530 7.45 -4.95 -22.52
N ASP A 531 8.36 -4.03 -22.18
CA ASP A 531 9.29 -3.43 -23.15
C ASP A 531 10.14 -4.48 -23.86
N ARG A 532 10.63 -5.50 -23.14
CA ARG A 532 11.39 -6.61 -23.76
C ARG A 532 10.56 -7.41 -24.74
N VAL A 533 9.28 -7.64 -24.46
CA VAL A 533 8.37 -8.33 -25.38
C VAL A 533 8.21 -7.52 -26.67
N PHE A 534 8.00 -6.21 -26.57
CA PHE A 534 7.91 -5.32 -27.74
C PHE A 534 9.21 -5.29 -28.54
N LEU A 535 10.31 -5.02 -27.85
CA LEU A 535 11.62 -4.83 -28.44
C LEU A 535 12.24 -6.15 -28.92
N LYS A 536 11.72 -7.29 -28.47
CA LYS A 536 12.34 -8.62 -28.63
C LYS A 536 13.78 -8.62 -28.12
N SER A 537 14.00 -7.93 -27.00
CA SER A 537 15.31 -7.79 -26.36
C SER A 537 15.54 -8.85 -25.29
N LYS A 538 16.80 -9.06 -24.92
CA LYS A 538 17.18 -9.92 -23.79
C LYS A 538 17.00 -9.15 -22.49
N GLU A 539 16.86 -9.86 -21.39
CA GLU A 539 16.90 -9.24 -20.07
C GLU A 539 18.30 -8.77 -19.69
N ASN A 540 19.34 -9.52 -20.10
CA ASN A 540 20.74 -9.26 -19.78
C ASN A 540 21.63 -9.52 -21.00
N TYR A 541 22.72 -8.76 -21.09
CA TYR A 541 23.73 -8.85 -22.14
C TYR A 541 25.14 -9.18 -21.60
N SER A 542 25.24 -9.49 -20.31
CA SER A 542 26.53 -9.77 -19.65
C SER A 542 27.24 -10.99 -20.22
N ASP A 543 26.53 -12.09 -20.45
CA ASP A 543 27.11 -13.32 -21.04
C ASP A 543 27.67 -13.06 -22.45
N ASP A 544 26.98 -12.26 -23.27
CA ASP A 544 27.46 -11.88 -24.60
C ASP A 544 28.80 -11.13 -24.49
N TYR A 545 28.90 -10.18 -23.55
CA TYR A 545 30.13 -9.43 -23.29
C TYR A 545 31.27 -10.33 -22.78
N PHE A 546 30.99 -11.25 -21.85
CA PHE A 546 32.01 -12.13 -21.29
C PHE A 546 32.52 -13.13 -22.35
N ALA A 547 31.62 -13.67 -23.18
CA ALA A 547 32.00 -14.50 -24.32
C ALA A 547 32.87 -13.71 -25.32
N ALA A 548 32.55 -12.44 -25.56
CA ALA A 548 33.35 -11.56 -26.42
C ALA A 548 34.75 -11.27 -25.85
N LEU A 549 34.89 -11.14 -24.53
CA LEU A 549 36.20 -11.01 -23.86
C LEU A 549 37.02 -12.30 -24.01
N SER A 550 36.41 -13.47 -23.79
CA SER A 550 37.11 -14.75 -23.88
C SER A 550 37.66 -15.03 -25.28
N LYS A 551 36.86 -14.77 -26.33
CA LYS A 551 37.30 -14.89 -27.73
C LYS A 551 38.53 -14.04 -28.08
N ARG A 552 38.81 -12.99 -27.29
CA ARG A 552 39.97 -12.10 -27.43
C ARG A 552 41.14 -12.47 -26.53
N GLY A 553 41.16 -13.69 -26.01
CA GLY A 553 42.21 -14.18 -25.12
C GLY A 553 42.13 -13.63 -23.68
N LYS A 554 41.09 -12.85 -23.33
CA LYS A 554 40.89 -12.33 -21.98
C LYS A 554 40.02 -13.26 -21.12
N LYS A 555 40.27 -14.57 -21.22
CA LYS A 555 39.45 -15.60 -20.56
C LYS A 555 39.41 -15.46 -19.04
N ASP A 556 40.50 -15.04 -18.40
CA ASP A 556 40.55 -14.85 -16.94
C ASP A 556 39.72 -13.64 -16.50
N VAL A 557 39.72 -12.56 -17.29
CA VAL A 557 38.84 -11.40 -17.06
C VAL A 557 37.38 -11.82 -17.23
N ALA A 558 37.07 -12.56 -18.29
CA ALA A 558 35.72 -13.10 -18.52
C ALA A 558 35.27 -14.00 -17.36
N LEU A 559 36.15 -14.87 -16.85
CA LEU A 559 35.86 -15.73 -15.70
C LEU A 559 35.50 -14.89 -14.47
N GLN A 560 36.31 -13.87 -14.14
CA GLN A 560 36.02 -12.97 -13.02
C GLN A 560 34.68 -12.26 -13.19
N SER A 561 34.33 -11.84 -14.41
CA SER A 561 33.04 -11.23 -14.69
C SER A 561 31.87 -12.21 -14.54
N TYR A 562 32.00 -13.47 -14.97
CA TYR A 562 31.00 -14.52 -14.71
C TYR A 562 30.84 -14.79 -13.21
N VAL A 563 31.93 -14.77 -12.44
CA VAL A 563 31.87 -14.89 -10.97
C VAL A 563 31.09 -13.72 -10.38
N GLN A 564 31.40 -12.48 -10.75
CA GLN A 564 30.67 -11.32 -10.25
C GLN A 564 29.19 -11.33 -10.66
N GLU A 565 28.87 -11.76 -11.88
CA GLU A 565 27.49 -11.91 -12.33
C GLU A 565 26.74 -13.01 -11.55
N PHE A 566 27.42 -14.10 -11.18
CA PHE A 566 26.87 -15.09 -10.26
C PHE A 566 26.67 -14.52 -8.85
N LEU A 567 27.61 -13.74 -8.30
CA LEU A 567 27.43 -13.14 -6.98
C LEU A 567 26.25 -12.17 -6.92
N ASN A 568 25.97 -11.49 -8.03
CA ASN A 568 24.83 -10.59 -8.17
C ASN A 568 23.51 -11.32 -8.43
N ASN A 569 23.52 -12.33 -9.31
CA ASN A 569 22.35 -13.10 -9.75
C ASN A 569 22.63 -14.63 -9.68
N PRO A 570 22.75 -15.22 -8.47
CA PRO A 570 23.24 -16.60 -8.33
C PRO A 570 22.39 -17.65 -9.04
N GLY A 571 21.07 -17.50 -8.97
CA GLY A 571 20.13 -18.41 -9.60
C GLY A 571 20.32 -18.50 -11.12
N SER A 572 20.16 -17.37 -11.80
CA SER A 572 20.12 -17.31 -13.27
C SER A 572 21.49 -17.45 -13.94
N SER A 573 22.59 -17.18 -13.24
CA SER A 573 23.95 -17.14 -13.84
C SER A 573 24.80 -18.40 -13.65
N PHE A 574 24.36 -19.37 -12.83
CA PHE A 574 25.13 -20.59 -12.58
C PHE A 574 25.45 -21.37 -13.86
N GLN A 575 24.44 -21.53 -14.73
CA GLN A 575 24.58 -22.30 -15.96
C GLN A 575 25.66 -21.69 -16.85
N SER A 576 25.63 -20.38 -17.07
CA SER A 576 26.60 -19.66 -17.89
C SER A 576 28.02 -19.73 -17.32
N LEU A 577 28.18 -19.52 -16.00
CA LEU A 577 29.48 -19.66 -15.33
C LEU A 577 30.04 -21.08 -15.45
N SER A 578 29.21 -22.10 -15.18
CA SER A 578 29.64 -23.50 -15.23
C SER A 578 30.01 -23.96 -16.64
N ALA A 579 29.23 -23.57 -17.65
CA ALA A 579 29.52 -23.86 -19.05
C ALA A 579 30.82 -23.18 -19.48
N PHE A 580 30.95 -21.88 -19.19
CA PHE A 580 32.15 -21.12 -19.52
C PHE A 580 33.41 -21.72 -18.90
N TYR A 581 33.37 -22.10 -17.62
CA TYR A 581 34.53 -22.70 -16.95
C TYR A 581 34.92 -24.02 -17.63
N ARG A 582 33.95 -24.92 -17.86
CA ARG A 582 34.19 -26.23 -18.49
C ARG A 582 34.72 -26.13 -19.92
N GLU A 583 34.35 -25.09 -20.65
CA GLU A 583 34.84 -24.86 -22.02
C GLU A 583 36.27 -24.29 -22.06
N ASN A 584 36.73 -23.62 -21.01
CA ASN A 584 37.97 -22.82 -21.04
C ASN A 584 39.05 -23.28 -20.03
N TYR A 585 38.68 -24.14 -19.09
CA TYR A 585 39.51 -24.65 -17.99
C TYR A 585 39.24 -26.14 -17.77
N ASP A 586 40.09 -26.81 -16.98
CA ASP A 586 39.95 -28.23 -16.67
C ASP A 586 38.72 -28.47 -15.77
N GLU A 587 37.73 -29.19 -16.30
CA GLU A 587 36.48 -29.53 -15.62
C GLU A 587 36.71 -30.22 -14.27
N ALA A 588 37.78 -31.01 -14.12
CA ALA A 588 38.10 -31.70 -12.86
C ALA A 588 38.31 -30.72 -11.68
N ASN A 589 38.64 -29.45 -11.98
CA ASN A 589 38.88 -28.42 -10.97
C ASN A 589 37.65 -27.54 -10.69
N PHE A 590 36.53 -27.71 -11.42
CA PHE A 590 35.37 -26.82 -11.29
C PHE A 590 34.78 -26.82 -9.88
N SER A 591 34.61 -27.98 -9.24
CA SER A 591 34.05 -28.05 -7.87
C SER A 591 34.93 -27.29 -6.87
N THR A 592 36.25 -27.49 -6.93
CA THR A 592 37.22 -26.78 -6.09
C THR A 592 37.20 -25.28 -6.34
N PHE A 593 37.18 -24.85 -7.61
CA PHE A 593 37.07 -23.44 -8.00
C PHE A 593 35.78 -22.83 -7.48
N PHE A 594 34.64 -23.45 -7.75
CA PHE A 594 33.33 -22.94 -7.39
C PHE A 594 33.22 -22.77 -5.87
N LYS A 595 33.73 -23.74 -5.11
CA LYS A 595 33.78 -23.63 -3.64
C LYS A 595 34.68 -22.49 -3.16
N ASN A 596 35.92 -22.45 -3.61
CA ASN A 596 36.94 -21.56 -3.03
C ASN A 596 36.85 -20.13 -3.54
N GLU A 597 36.45 -19.93 -4.80
CA GLU A 597 36.44 -18.63 -5.47
C GLU A 597 35.03 -18.04 -5.58
N VAL A 598 33.97 -18.86 -5.56
CA VAL A 598 32.59 -18.35 -5.75
C VAL A 598 31.80 -18.40 -4.45
N ILE A 599 31.63 -19.58 -3.85
CA ILE A 599 30.85 -19.74 -2.61
C ILE A 599 31.46 -18.91 -1.47
N SER A 600 32.78 -18.84 -1.37
CA SER A 600 33.48 -18.08 -0.32
C SER A 600 33.10 -16.58 -0.29
N GLN A 601 32.75 -16.01 -1.43
CA GLN A 601 32.38 -14.60 -1.59
C GLN A 601 30.89 -14.32 -1.37
N LEU A 602 30.05 -15.34 -1.29
CA LEU A 602 28.62 -15.17 -1.02
C LEU A 602 28.38 -14.66 0.41
N PRO A 603 27.27 -13.93 0.64
CA PRO A 603 26.87 -13.54 1.98
C PRO A 603 26.51 -14.77 2.83
N ASP A 604 26.73 -14.66 4.14
CA ASP A 604 26.26 -15.69 5.07
C ASP A 604 24.73 -15.72 5.09
N ALA A 605 24.16 -16.92 5.17
CA ALA A 605 22.73 -17.09 5.37
C ALA A 605 22.35 -16.56 6.76
N PRO A 606 21.32 -15.69 6.87
CA PRO A 606 20.88 -15.20 8.17
C PRO A 606 20.52 -16.37 9.09
N LEU A 607 21.13 -16.38 10.28
CA LEU A 607 20.82 -17.37 11.30
C LEU A 607 19.44 -17.09 11.88
N PHE A 608 18.68 -18.16 12.15
CA PHE A 608 17.36 -18.05 12.76
C PHE A 608 17.09 -19.21 13.70
N SER A 609 16.21 -18.93 14.67
CA SER A 609 15.58 -19.92 15.52
C SER A 609 14.06 -19.71 15.44
N LEU A 610 13.35 -20.66 14.84
CA LEU A 610 11.90 -20.61 14.65
C LEU A 610 11.24 -21.84 15.25
N LYS A 611 9.93 -21.80 15.43
CA LYS A 611 9.16 -22.93 15.92
C LYS A 611 8.59 -23.74 14.77
N ASP A 612 8.65 -25.06 14.88
CA ASP A 612 7.91 -25.97 14.00
C ASP A 612 6.42 -26.06 14.40
N LEU A 613 5.65 -26.86 13.66
CA LEU A 613 4.23 -27.09 13.94
C LEU A 613 3.99 -27.89 15.23
N GLN A 614 5.02 -28.35 15.93
CA GLN A 614 4.95 -29.00 17.24
C GLN A 614 5.51 -28.10 18.37
N ASP A 615 5.70 -26.80 18.10
CA ASP A 615 6.28 -25.79 19.01
C ASP A 615 7.73 -26.05 19.43
N LYS A 616 8.41 -26.98 18.76
CA LYS A 616 9.82 -27.26 19.00
C LYS A 616 10.67 -26.21 18.29
N ASP A 617 11.70 -25.74 18.97
CA ASP A 617 12.66 -24.81 18.39
C ASP A 617 13.53 -25.51 17.33
N PHE A 618 13.66 -24.86 16.19
CA PHE A 618 14.48 -25.27 15.07
C PHE A 618 15.50 -24.16 14.76
N THR A 619 16.79 -24.52 14.74
CA THR A 619 17.88 -23.58 14.45
C THR A 619 18.49 -23.85 13.08
N SER A 620 18.71 -22.79 12.29
CA SER A 620 19.26 -22.92 10.94
C SER A 620 20.71 -23.41 10.89
N GLU A 621 21.41 -23.40 12.02
CA GLU A 621 22.75 -23.99 12.17
C GLU A 621 22.79 -25.49 11.85
N GLN A 622 21.66 -26.18 11.99
CA GLN A 622 21.51 -27.60 11.69
C GLN A 622 21.67 -27.91 10.19
N PHE A 623 21.58 -26.89 9.32
CA PHE A 623 21.78 -27.02 7.87
C PHE A 623 23.25 -27.08 7.44
N ARG A 624 24.20 -26.82 8.35
CA ARG A 624 25.63 -26.86 8.00
C ARG A 624 26.04 -28.24 7.50
N GLY A 625 26.85 -28.25 6.44
CA GLY A 625 27.34 -29.47 5.80
C GLY A 625 26.43 -30.04 4.71
N LYS A 626 25.26 -29.44 4.46
CA LYS A 626 24.33 -29.86 3.41
C LYS A 626 23.84 -28.68 2.59
N TRP A 627 23.46 -28.95 1.36
CA TRP A 627 22.70 -28.02 0.54
C TRP A 627 21.28 -27.95 1.08
N THR A 628 20.74 -26.77 1.38
CA THR A 628 19.38 -26.65 1.93
C THR A 628 18.55 -25.71 1.10
N VAL A 629 17.36 -26.14 0.67
CA VAL A 629 16.36 -25.24 0.10
C VAL A 629 15.46 -24.70 1.21
N VAL A 630 15.32 -23.38 1.27
CA VAL A 630 14.40 -22.68 2.17
C VAL A 630 13.32 -22.00 1.34
N ASP A 631 12.09 -22.43 1.54
CA ASP A 631 10.91 -21.87 0.87
C ASP A 631 10.11 -20.95 1.80
N PHE A 632 9.78 -19.76 1.33
CA PHE A 632 8.89 -18.82 2.02
C PHE A 632 7.52 -18.80 1.33
N TRP A 633 6.46 -19.11 2.08
CA TRP A 633 5.10 -19.28 1.55
C TRP A 633 4.02 -18.91 2.58
N GLY A 634 2.76 -18.96 2.18
CA GLY A 634 1.60 -18.85 3.08
C GLY A 634 0.33 -19.44 2.46
N THR A 635 -0.64 -19.87 3.28
CA THR A 635 -1.92 -20.45 2.81
C THR A 635 -2.79 -19.44 2.07
N TRP A 636 -2.59 -18.15 2.34
CA TRP A 636 -3.23 -17.02 1.67
C TRP A 636 -2.63 -16.69 0.29
N CYS A 637 -1.47 -17.26 -0.04
CA CYS A 637 -0.75 -16.98 -1.29
C CYS A 637 -1.18 -17.98 -2.38
N GLY A 638 -2.00 -17.52 -3.33
CA GLY A 638 -2.50 -18.34 -4.44
C GLY A 638 -1.41 -19.11 -5.20
N PRO A 639 -0.37 -18.45 -5.74
CA PRO A 639 0.73 -19.14 -6.42
C PRO A 639 1.49 -20.14 -5.54
N CYS A 640 1.60 -19.88 -4.23
CA CYS A 640 2.25 -20.80 -3.29
C CYS A 640 1.44 -22.08 -3.14
N VAL A 641 0.11 -21.94 -2.98
CA VAL A 641 -0.82 -23.08 -2.87
C VAL A 641 -0.78 -23.92 -4.14
N GLU A 642 -0.71 -23.29 -5.32
CA GLU A 642 -0.60 -23.97 -6.61
C GLU A 642 0.73 -24.76 -6.77
N GLU A 643 1.83 -24.25 -6.22
CA GLU A 643 3.14 -24.93 -6.25
C GLU A 643 3.24 -26.09 -5.26
N MET A 644 2.45 -26.08 -4.18
CA MET A 644 2.59 -27.00 -3.05
C MET A 644 2.57 -28.49 -3.39
N PRO A 645 1.70 -29.00 -4.29
CA PRO A 645 1.75 -30.41 -4.70
C PRO A 645 3.11 -30.81 -5.28
N LYS A 646 3.76 -29.90 -6.05
CA LYS A 646 5.07 -30.14 -6.65
C LYS A 646 6.17 -30.12 -5.59
N LEU A 647 6.11 -29.20 -4.64
CA LEU A 647 7.06 -29.12 -3.51
C LEU A 647 6.99 -30.37 -2.64
N ASN A 648 5.78 -30.81 -2.28
CA ASN A 648 5.59 -32.02 -1.50
C ASN A 648 6.12 -33.25 -2.24
N LYS A 649 5.85 -33.38 -3.54
CA LYS A 649 6.39 -34.47 -4.36
C LYS A 649 7.93 -34.47 -4.37
N TYR A 650 8.56 -33.30 -4.49
CA TYR A 650 10.01 -33.15 -4.45
C TYR A 650 10.58 -33.58 -3.09
N TYR A 651 10.00 -33.07 -2.00
CA TYR A 651 10.38 -33.44 -0.63
C TYR A 651 10.25 -34.95 -0.37
N LEU A 652 9.16 -35.58 -0.79
CA LEU A 652 8.97 -37.02 -0.67
C LEU A 652 10.00 -37.81 -1.50
N GLY A 653 10.41 -37.28 -2.65
CA GLY A 653 11.50 -37.81 -3.45
C GLY A 653 12.82 -37.78 -2.69
N LEU A 654 13.15 -36.63 -2.08
CA LEU A 654 14.31 -36.49 -1.20
C LEU A 654 14.23 -37.52 -0.06
N LYS A 655 13.15 -37.59 0.71
CA LYS A 655 13.03 -38.51 1.86
C LYS A 655 13.30 -39.99 1.52
N LYS A 656 13.09 -40.41 0.27
CA LYS A 656 13.35 -41.77 -0.21
C LYS A 656 14.82 -42.03 -0.59
N ASP A 657 15.59 -41.01 -0.92
CA ASP A 657 17.00 -41.15 -1.27
C ASP A 657 17.88 -41.11 0.00
N GLN A 658 18.42 -42.28 0.36
CA GLN A 658 19.28 -42.45 1.55
C GLN A 658 20.67 -41.83 1.40
N LYS A 659 21.03 -41.31 0.22
CA LYS A 659 22.32 -40.62 -0.04
C LYS A 659 22.22 -39.09 0.03
N ASN A 660 21.09 -38.55 0.47
CA ASN A 660 20.75 -37.13 0.32
C ASN A 660 21.81 -36.16 0.84
N LYS A 661 22.34 -35.37 -0.09
CA LYS A 661 23.13 -34.16 0.16
C LYS A 661 22.26 -32.90 0.32
N ILE A 662 20.94 -33.03 0.13
CA ILE A 662 19.98 -31.91 0.10
C ILE A 662 19.00 -32.03 1.27
N ASP A 663 18.92 -30.96 2.06
CA ASP A 663 17.86 -30.71 3.04
C ASP A 663 16.83 -29.74 2.44
N PHE A 664 15.62 -29.75 3.00
CA PHE A 664 14.50 -28.96 2.52
C PHE A 664 13.71 -28.45 3.72
N MET A 665 13.43 -27.16 3.75
CA MET A 665 12.66 -26.50 4.80
C MET A 665 11.71 -25.48 4.20
N THR A 666 10.51 -25.36 4.76
CA THR A 666 9.57 -24.32 4.39
C THR A 666 9.22 -23.45 5.59
N ILE A 667 8.88 -22.18 5.35
CA ILE A 667 8.56 -21.18 6.37
C ILE A 667 7.23 -20.55 5.99
N ALA A 668 6.20 -20.81 6.80
CA ALA A 668 4.89 -20.20 6.65
C ALA A 668 4.91 -18.77 7.20
N CYS A 669 4.57 -17.81 6.35
CA CYS A 669 4.69 -16.37 6.60
C CYS A 669 3.33 -15.70 6.67
N HIS A 670 3.15 -14.78 7.61
CA HIS A 670 1.90 -14.06 7.82
C HIS A 670 0.69 -15.00 7.92
N ASP A 671 0.89 -16.15 8.57
CA ASP A 671 -0.10 -17.22 8.69
C ASP A 671 -0.21 -17.68 10.14
N THR A 672 -1.32 -18.33 10.48
CA THR A 672 -1.48 -18.96 11.79
C THR A 672 -1.10 -20.43 11.73
N LYS A 673 -0.59 -20.95 12.84
CA LYS A 673 -0.18 -22.35 12.95
C LYS A 673 -1.36 -23.28 12.63
N GLU A 674 -2.55 -22.93 13.09
CA GLU A 674 -3.78 -23.71 12.93
C GLU A 674 -4.21 -23.79 11.47
N LYS A 675 -4.12 -22.66 10.73
CA LYS A 675 -4.41 -22.60 9.29
C LYS A 675 -3.44 -23.47 8.49
N VAL A 676 -2.15 -23.35 8.79
CA VAL A 676 -1.09 -24.14 8.14
C VAL A 676 -1.28 -25.63 8.42
N GLN A 677 -1.54 -26.02 9.67
CA GLN A 677 -1.79 -27.42 10.04
C GLN A 677 -3.00 -28.00 9.31
N HIS A 678 -4.13 -27.26 9.26
CA HIS A 678 -5.30 -27.68 8.50
C HIS A 678 -4.99 -27.84 7.02
N PHE A 679 -4.34 -26.85 6.40
CA PHE A 679 -3.98 -26.89 5.00
C PHE A 679 -3.11 -28.11 4.64
N LEU A 680 -2.09 -28.41 5.44
CA LEU A 680 -1.23 -29.59 5.21
C LEU A 680 -2.01 -30.90 5.38
N SER A 681 -2.86 -30.98 6.41
CA SER A 681 -3.68 -32.16 6.69
C SER A 681 -4.69 -32.44 5.58
N ASP A 682 -5.45 -31.43 5.17
CA ASP A 682 -6.49 -31.53 4.14
C ASP A 682 -5.93 -31.98 2.78
N ASN A 683 -4.68 -31.62 2.50
CA ASN A 683 -4.00 -31.95 1.25
C ASN A 683 -3.02 -33.12 1.35
N ASN A 684 -2.86 -33.73 2.54
CA ASN A 684 -1.90 -34.81 2.82
C ASN A 684 -0.44 -34.45 2.46
N TYR A 685 -0.01 -33.26 2.85
CA TYR A 685 1.37 -32.82 2.66
C TYR A 685 2.25 -33.17 3.87
N GLU A 686 3.46 -33.69 3.59
CA GLU A 686 4.46 -34.10 4.59
C GLU A 686 5.63 -33.11 4.72
N ILE A 687 5.59 -31.99 4.00
CA ILE A 687 6.68 -31.02 4.00
C ILE A 687 6.96 -30.46 5.40
N PRO A 688 8.23 -30.24 5.77
CA PRO A 688 8.58 -29.61 7.03
C PRO A 688 8.25 -28.11 6.97
N VAL A 689 7.59 -27.60 8.00
CA VAL A 689 7.15 -26.21 8.10
C VAL A 689 7.56 -25.60 9.42
N LEU A 690 8.20 -24.43 9.35
CA LEU A 690 8.43 -23.52 10.46
C LEU A 690 7.47 -22.35 10.38
N MET A 691 7.06 -21.83 11.54
CA MET A 691 6.26 -20.62 11.63
C MET A 691 7.17 -19.40 11.67
N SER A 692 6.93 -18.44 10.77
CA SER A 692 7.64 -17.17 10.75
C SER A 692 7.38 -16.34 12.02
N ASP A 693 8.41 -15.63 12.47
CA ASP A 693 8.35 -14.61 13.52
C ASP A 693 8.11 -13.18 12.99
N ASN A 694 7.78 -13.06 11.70
CA ASN A 694 7.68 -11.83 10.90
C ASN A 694 8.99 -11.04 10.73
N LYS A 695 10.10 -11.46 11.34
CA LYS A 695 11.42 -10.81 11.17
C LYS A 695 12.25 -11.53 10.12
N ILE A 696 12.12 -12.85 10.01
CA ILE A 696 12.92 -13.67 9.10
C ILE A 696 12.77 -13.24 7.63
N GLN A 697 11.59 -12.78 7.22
CA GLN A 697 11.36 -12.26 5.88
C GLN A 697 12.21 -11.02 5.58
N GLY A 698 12.36 -10.13 6.56
CA GLY A 698 13.26 -8.98 6.47
C GLY A 698 14.72 -9.41 6.38
N ALA A 699 15.13 -10.40 7.18
CA ALA A 699 16.49 -10.92 7.19
C ALA A 699 16.88 -11.56 5.84
N TYR A 700 15.99 -12.36 5.24
CA TYR A 700 16.18 -12.97 3.92
C TYR A 700 15.81 -12.02 2.76
N LYS A 701 15.36 -10.80 3.05
CA LYS A 701 14.91 -9.79 2.07
C LYS A 701 13.85 -10.34 1.11
N VAL A 702 12.87 -11.06 1.64
CA VAL A 702 11.75 -11.62 0.87
C VAL A 702 10.88 -10.49 0.30
N ARG A 703 10.76 -10.43 -1.04
CA ARG A 703 10.03 -9.36 -1.75
C ARG A 703 8.63 -9.76 -2.23
N GLY A 704 8.32 -11.05 -2.19
CA GLY A 704 7.07 -11.63 -2.65
C GLY A 704 7.04 -13.13 -2.37
N TYR A 705 5.91 -13.77 -2.64
CA TYR A 705 5.69 -15.19 -2.35
C TYR A 705 5.12 -15.91 -3.57
N PRO A 706 5.52 -17.18 -3.83
CA PRO A 706 6.60 -17.90 -3.15
C PRO A 706 7.99 -17.32 -3.42
N SER A 707 8.93 -17.52 -2.49
CA SER A 707 10.35 -17.21 -2.69
C SER A 707 11.23 -18.37 -2.22
N LYS A 708 12.21 -18.76 -3.04
CA LYS A 708 13.12 -19.88 -2.76
C LYS A 708 14.53 -19.37 -2.56
N TYR A 709 15.20 -19.88 -1.54
CA TYR A 709 16.60 -19.62 -1.25
C TYR A 709 17.35 -20.93 -1.07
N ILE A 710 18.62 -20.93 -1.43
CA ILE A 710 19.52 -22.08 -1.26
C ILE A 710 20.59 -21.69 -0.25
N ILE A 711 20.78 -22.50 0.78
CA ILE A 711 21.88 -22.40 1.74
C ILE A 711 22.92 -23.44 1.36
N THR A 712 24.18 -23.01 1.20
CA THR A 712 25.30 -23.91 0.88
C THR A 712 25.75 -24.69 2.13
N PRO A 713 26.50 -25.79 1.97
CA PRO A 713 27.10 -26.53 3.10
C PRO A 713 27.95 -25.66 4.05
N GLU A 714 28.56 -24.61 3.53
CA GLU A 714 29.36 -23.62 4.26
C GLU A 714 28.50 -22.60 5.03
N GLY A 715 27.18 -22.61 4.85
CA GLY A 715 26.25 -21.65 5.46
C GLY A 715 26.10 -20.35 4.66
N LYS A 716 26.40 -20.36 3.36
CA LYS A 716 26.26 -19.19 2.48
C LYS A 716 24.89 -19.16 1.81
N LEU A 717 24.42 -17.96 1.43
CA LEU A 717 23.11 -17.76 0.82
C LEU A 717 23.20 -17.58 -0.69
N ILE A 718 22.42 -18.36 -1.42
CA ILE A 718 22.15 -18.23 -2.85
C ILE A 718 20.68 -17.85 -3.00
N SER A 719 20.41 -16.64 -3.48
CA SER A 719 19.05 -16.19 -3.81
C SER A 719 18.64 -16.69 -5.20
N THR A 720 17.38 -17.08 -5.34
CA THR A 720 16.79 -17.40 -6.65
C THR A 720 15.69 -16.40 -6.99
N GLU A 721 15.44 -16.23 -8.29
CA GLU A 721 14.39 -15.36 -8.77
C GLU A 721 13.02 -16.05 -8.70
N PHE A 722 11.95 -15.26 -8.66
CA PHE A 722 10.60 -15.81 -8.71
C PHE A 722 10.39 -16.63 -10.00
N GLY A 723 9.82 -17.83 -9.87
CA GLY A 723 9.57 -18.72 -11.01
C GLY A 723 10.82 -19.38 -11.61
N PHE A 724 12.00 -19.17 -11.00
CA PHE A 724 13.24 -19.82 -11.43
C PHE A 724 13.20 -21.33 -11.18
N ASP A 725 13.83 -22.12 -12.06
CA ASP A 725 13.96 -23.57 -11.91
C ASP A 725 15.04 -23.93 -10.86
N TRP A 726 14.68 -23.73 -9.60
CA TRP A 726 15.53 -24.01 -8.45
C TRP A 726 15.82 -25.52 -8.30
N GLN A 727 14.96 -26.40 -8.80
CA GLN A 727 15.12 -27.86 -8.71
C GLN A 727 16.30 -28.35 -9.53
N THR A 728 16.43 -27.85 -10.76
CA THR A 728 17.60 -28.14 -11.60
C THR A 728 18.86 -27.58 -10.97
N LEU A 729 18.83 -26.32 -10.51
CA LEU A 729 19.98 -25.68 -9.88
C LEU A 729 20.49 -26.44 -8.65
N ILE A 730 19.62 -26.72 -7.67
CA ILE A 730 20.04 -27.42 -6.45
C ILE A 730 20.59 -28.82 -6.74
N SER A 731 20.03 -29.50 -7.74
CA SER A 731 20.50 -30.83 -8.17
C SER A 731 21.90 -30.75 -8.80
N GLN A 732 22.17 -29.73 -9.59
CA GLN A 732 23.51 -29.49 -10.16
C GLN A 732 24.52 -29.13 -9.07
N LEU A 733 24.15 -28.24 -8.14
CA LEU A 733 25.00 -27.81 -7.02
C LEU A 733 25.33 -28.98 -6.09
N ALA A 734 24.36 -29.83 -5.76
CA ALA A 734 24.58 -31.00 -4.89
C ALA A 734 25.47 -32.08 -5.53
N ASN A 735 25.65 -32.05 -6.85
CA ASN A 735 26.53 -32.98 -7.57
C ASN A 735 27.98 -32.48 -7.69
N LEU A 736 28.26 -31.22 -7.31
CA LEU A 736 29.62 -30.73 -7.08
C LEU A 736 30.23 -31.37 -5.82
#